data_AF-A0A814FAP9-F1
#
_entry.id   AF-A0A814FAP9-F1
#
_cell.length_a   1.000
_cell.length_b   1.000
_cell.length_c   1.000
_cell.angle_alpha   90.00
_cell.angle_beta   90.00
_cell.angle_gamma   90.00
#
_symmetry.space_group_name_H-M   'P 1'
#
loop_
_entity.id
_entity.type
_entity.pdbx_description
1 polymer ?
#
loop_
_entity_poly.entity_id
_entity_poly.type
_entity_poly.pdbx_seq_one_letter_code
_entity_poly.pdbx_strand_id
1 'polypeptide(L)'
;MVASPIIVAYFVAWSIYRRSYFVNDIPADKITHINYAFANISSDGRIAIGDPWADIKKPFEGDIGNQSLQGNFNQLIKLKEKYPHLRTLISVGGGTRSGKFSDIAASHRSRSIFAASCVKFIQKYGFDGIDLDWEYPVSGGLATNSRRPQDKQNYVFLLRELRHQLDAVSDKNYLLTAATGATAKTIANMDLPGMIPYLDWINVMTYDFHGGWEATTGHNAPLYKNDGEAVSDIAPSFIKSKYNCDAAIQAYLAAGVPSEKVLLGLPLYGRGWQGVTNIDRDGFSQPASSQLPTGTWENGVFDYDHLKKSYIPFYNRYWDNESKVPFLYNPLAAIWISYDDVESINFKNNYINQNRLGGAFFWQLSSDRQAELISATFNALNKDNLSSITTTKRTSLTSPSFAKICPWKPKVQYKIGHRVMYNGKVYRCIKTHTSVAKKTPPLNCSLWRLEIVRALMTTIKQVKTTTTTEKITTTIQLSDQNTSSQWTPFKLYLVGDQDALDRTAQGRTTIVIAHCLSTIRHADHIIILKNGEIVEEGNHESLIPAKSIYFELVQQRLIHQADEEEELTFEQQEMRKQFLSDQSHLDVTRDRSSSVISTTPSVVTKLYGKESTIVNYDDAQEKQSNPISDILEMAKPERIWISVGCLLMLMITGAICVLPSIFQVNVMTFLICFTYFVLFDIVITFQAVQNKGSPTNDAARKYAREMGKSTDDAGHIIGNQLGGTGRSLYNIFPQSPNINRGAWSREEKEIRNLVLTNKQPIEVIVQLYYPTPTATRPNRFTYRTAYNNTCRSANVFNP
;
A
#
# COMPACT_ATOMS: atom_id res chain seq x y z
N MET A 1 13.23 -35.98 0.85
CA MET A 1 13.76 -34.94 -0.07
C MET A 1 13.48 -33.61 0.59
N VAL A 2 14.50 -32.77 0.81
CA VAL A 2 14.28 -31.38 1.23
C VAL A 2 13.63 -30.68 0.04
N ALA A 3 12.50 -30.01 0.25
CA ALA A 3 11.83 -29.26 -0.82
C ALA A 3 12.80 -28.19 -1.38
N SER A 4 12.77 -27.95 -2.69
CA SER A 4 13.58 -26.90 -3.30
C SER A 4 13.26 -25.54 -2.65
N PRO A 5 14.27 -24.70 -2.37
CA PRO A 5 14.05 -23.42 -1.71
C PRO A 5 13.17 -22.50 -2.55
N ILE A 6 12.23 -21.82 -1.90
CA ILE A 6 11.35 -20.85 -2.53
C ILE A 6 12.07 -19.51 -2.59
N ILE A 7 12.22 -18.98 -3.80
CA ILE A 7 12.79 -17.66 -4.08
C ILE A 7 11.76 -16.85 -4.85
N VAL A 8 11.12 -15.90 -4.17
CA VAL A 8 10.10 -15.00 -4.72
C VAL A 8 10.73 -13.64 -5.01
N ALA A 9 10.34 -12.98 -6.11
CA ALA A 9 10.75 -11.61 -6.36
C ALA A 9 9.58 -10.75 -6.84
N TYR A 10 9.45 -9.55 -6.28
CA TYR A 10 8.38 -8.63 -6.63
C TYR A 10 8.74 -7.84 -7.91
N PHE A 11 7.86 -7.93 -8.91
CA PHE A 11 7.90 -7.10 -10.12
C PHE A 11 6.81 -6.03 -10.03
N VAL A 12 7.19 -4.76 -9.98
CA VAL A 12 6.21 -3.66 -9.88
C VAL A 12 5.75 -3.20 -11.26
N ALA A 13 4.45 -3.05 -11.46
CA ALA A 13 3.81 -2.71 -12.73
C ALA A 13 4.39 -1.45 -13.37
N TRP A 14 4.72 -0.45 -12.53
CA TRP A 14 5.27 0.83 -12.95
C TRP A 14 6.78 0.80 -13.25
N SER A 15 7.46 -0.34 -13.10
CA SER A 15 8.89 -0.44 -13.40
C SER A 15 9.22 -0.18 -14.86
N ILE A 16 8.25 -0.37 -15.75
CA ILE A 16 8.40 -0.20 -17.20
C ILE A 16 8.48 1.26 -17.66
N TYR A 17 8.19 2.21 -16.76
CA TYR A 17 8.19 3.64 -17.06
C TYR A 17 9.56 4.26 -16.78
N ARG A 18 9.66 5.19 -15.82
CA ARG A 18 10.91 5.90 -15.48
C ARG A 18 12.03 4.93 -15.05
N ARG A 19 11.65 3.81 -14.44
CA ARG A 19 12.56 2.73 -14.04
C ARG A 19 13.08 1.91 -15.21
N SER A 20 12.49 1.98 -16.40
CA SER A 20 12.89 1.25 -17.61
C SER A 20 13.36 -0.18 -17.35
N TYR A 21 12.61 -0.91 -16.54
CA TYR A 21 12.87 -2.31 -16.18
C TYR A 21 11.65 -3.13 -16.55
N PHE A 22 11.84 -4.07 -17.48
CA PHE A 22 10.79 -4.82 -18.14
C PHE A 22 10.81 -6.29 -17.73
N VAL A 23 9.75 -7.03 -18.06
CA VAL A 23 9.64 -8.46 -17.71
C VAL A 23 10.81 -9.28 -18.29
N ASN A 24 11.36 -8.89 -19.44
CA ASN A 24 12.53 -9.56 -20.04
C ASN A 24 13.85 -9.33 -19.28
N ASP A 25 13.91 -8.36 -18.37
CA ASP A 25 15.09 -8.08 -17.53
C ASP A 25 15.10 -8.95 -16.25
N ILE A 26 14.03 -9.70 -15.98
CA ILE A 26 13.90 -10.54 -14.79
C ILE A 26 14.91 -11.70 -14.87
N PRO A 27 15.71 -11.94 -13.81
CA PRO A 27 16.61 -13.09 -13.73
C PRO A 27 15.84 -14.40 -13.44
N ALA A 28 14.97 -14.81 -14.36
CA ALA A 28 14.01 -15.90 -14.19
C ALA A 28 14.66 -17.28 -13.94
N ASP A 29 15.93 -17.47 -14.30
CA ASP A 29 16.73 -18.65 -13.99
C ASP A 29 17.17 -18.73 -12.50
N LYS A 30 17.05 -17.63 -11.76
CA LYS A 30 17.51 -17.51 -10.36
C LYS A 30 16.38 -17.35 -9.34
N ILE A 31 15.15 -17.37 -9.81
CA ILE A 31 13.95 -17.26 -8.97
C ILE A 31 12.98 -18.38 -9.32
N THR A 32 12.07 -18.63 -8.39
CA THR A 32 11.02 -19.65 -8.52
C THR A 32 9.64 -19.04 -8.74
N HIS A 33 9.42 -17.85 -8.18
CA HIS A 33 8.12 -17.19 -8.16
C HIS A 33 8.28 -15.69 -8.46
N ILE A 34 7.33 -15.13 -9.20
CA ILE A 34 7.16 -13.68 -9.35
C ILE A 34 5.86 -13.28 -8.69
N ASN A 35 5.93 -12.33 -7.77
CA ASN A 35 4.75 -11.61 -7.30
C ASN A 35 4.62 -10.32 -8.13
N TYR A 36 3.58 -10.22 -8.94
CA TYR A 36 3.31 -9.03 -9.75
C TYR A 36 2.56 -7.99 -8.90
N ALA A 37 3.20 -6.86 -8.65
CA ALA A 37 2.73 -5.78 -7.78
C ALA A 37 2.22 -4.59 -8.62
N PHE A 38 1.01 -4.08 -8.46
CA PHE A 38 -0.07 -4.60 -7.63
C PHE A 38 -1.39 -4.50 -8.39
N ALA A 39 -2.23 -5.51 -8.22
CA ALA A 39 -3.67 -5.36 -8.43
C ALA A 39 -4.27 -4.50 -7.30
N ASN A 40 -5.39 -3.86 -7.61
CA ASN A 40 -6.13 -3.04 -6.65
C ASN A 40 -7.46 -3.72 -6.25
N ILE A 41 -8.17 -3.12 -5.30
CA ILE A 41 -9.53 -3.47 -4.93
C ILE A 41 -10.46 -2.35 -5.41
N SER A 42 -11.42 -2.66 -6.29
CA SER A 42 -12.42 -1.70 -6.79
C SER A 42 -13.43 -1.33 -5.71
N SER A 43 -14.19 -0.26 -5.92
CA SER A 43 -15.20 0.24 -4.96
C SER A 43 -16.32 -0.76 -4.69
N ASP A 44 -16.58 -1.68 -5.61
CA ASP A 44 -17.55 -2.77 -5.48
C ASP A 44 -16.97 -4.03 -4.81
N GLY A 45 -15.74 -3.95 -4.28
CA GLY A 45 -15.11 -5.04 -3.52
C GLY A 45 -14.54 -6.17 -4.38
N ARG A 46 -14.28 -5.94 -5.66
CA ARG A 46 -13.63 -6.91 -6.57
C ARG A 46 -12.16 -6.59 -6.77
N ILE A 47 -11.38 -7.58 -7.21
CA ILE A 47 -10.03 -7.33 -7.71
C ILE A 47 -10.11 -6.47 -8.99
N ALA A 48 -9.19 -5.53 -9.12
CA ALA A 48 -9.09 -4.62 -10.24
C ALA A 48 -7.65 -4.56 -10.79
N ILE A 49 -7.54 -4.35 -12.09
CA ILE A 49 -6.26 -4.10 -12.77
C ILE A 49 -5.62 -2.86 -12.16
N GLY A 50 -4.31 -2.93 -11.90
CA GLY A 50 -3.60 -1.89 -11.20
C GLY A 50 -3.31 -0.68 -12.06
N ASP A 51 -2.78 -0.95 -13.26
CA ASP A 51 -2.47 0.01 -14.32
C ASP A 51 -2.81 -0.64 -15.67
N PRO A 52 -3.99 -0.34 -16.26
CA PRO A 52 -4.40 -0.97 -17.51
C PRO A 52 -3.45 -0.75 -18.68
N TRP A 53 -2.66 0.32 -18.70
CA TRP A 53 -1.69 0.54 -19.77
C TRP A 53 -0.52 -0.43 -19.62
N ALA A 54 0.14 -0.43 -18.47
CA ALA A 54 1.26 -1.33 -18.19
C ALA A 54 0.85 -2.80 -18.22
N ASP A 55 -0.27 -3.14 -17.59
CA ASP A 55 -0.66 -4.51 -17.29
C ASP A 55 -1.10 -5.26 -18.55
N ILE A 56 -1.94 -4.63 -19.40
CA ILE A 56 -2.65 -5.34 -20.47
C ILE A 56 -2.65 -4.66 -21.86
N LYS A 57 -2.19 -3.42 -22.01
CA LYS A 57 -2.30 -2.66 -23.28
C LYS A 57 -0.99 -2.28 -23.93
N LYS A 58 0.11 -2.15 -23.19
CA LYS A 58 1.38 -1.70 -23.76
C LYS A 58 1.92 -2.78 -24.72
N PRO A 59 2.13 -2.47 -26.01
CA PRO A 59 2.78 -3.41 -26.91
C PRO A 59 4.28 -3.50 -26.61
N PHE A 60 4.83 -4.71 -26.71
CA PHE A 60 6.26 -5.00 -26.65
C PHE A 60 6.76 -5.61 -27.96
N GLU A 61 8.06 -5.48 -28.21
CA GLU A 61 8.69 -6.11 -29.37
C GLU A 61 8.48 -7.63 -29.35
N GLY A 62 8.06 -8.19 -30.49
CA GLY A 62 7.71 -9.60 -30.61
C GLY A 62 6.29 -9.96 -30.14
N ASP A 63 5.45 -8.99 -29.77
CA ASP A 63 3.99 -9.19 -29.65
C ASP A 63 3.35 -9.34 -31.04
N ILE A 64 2.31 -10.17 -31.12
CA ILE A 64 1.52 -10.31 -32.35
C ILE A 64 0.59 -9.10 -32.43
N GLY A 65 0.53 -8.45 -33.59
CA GLY A 65 -0.41 -7.34 -33.82
C GLY A 65 -1.86 -7.76 -33.55
N ASN A 66 -2.64 -6.89 -32.89
CA ASN A 66 -4.07 -7.09 -32.55
C ASN A 66 -4.39 -8.26 -31.58
N GLN A 67 -3.43 -8.77 -30.80
CA GLN A 67 -3.73 -9.74 -29.74
C GLN A 67 -4.54 -9.10 -28.59
N SER A 68 -5.44 -9.88 -27.99
CA SER A 68 -6.39 -9.40 -26.96
C SER A 68 -5.76 -9.07 -25.61
N LEU A 69 -4.59 -9.63 -25.31
CA LEU A 69 -3.81 -9.39 -24.11
C LEU A 69 -2.40 -8.92 -24.50
N GLN A 70 -2.02 -7.71 -24.13
CA GLN A 70 -0.67 -7.16 -24.27
C GLN A 70 -0.09 -6.87 -22.88
N GLY A 71 0.84 -5.92 -22.78
CA GLY A 71 1.38 -5.44 -21.51
C GLY A 71 2.22 -6.49 -20.79
N ASN A 72 2.50 -6.19 -19.53
CA ASN A 72 3.31 -7.04 -18.67
C ASN A 72 2.68 -8.42 -18.47
N PHE A 73 1.35 -8.54 -18.44
CA PHE A 73 0.68 -9.83 -18.27
C PHE A 73 0.98 -10.77 -19.45
N ASN A 74 0.96 -10.25 -20.68
CA ASN A 74 1.39 -11.04 -21.83
C ASN A 74 2.88 -11.42 -21.76
N GLN A 75 3.74 -10.47 -21.35
CA GLN A 75 5.18 -10.76 -21.23
C GLN A 75 5.47 -11.82 -20.16
N LEU A 76 4.71 -11.86 -19.07
CA LEU A 76 4.85 -12.90 -18.04
C LEU A 76 4.48 -14.30 -18.56
N ILE A 77 3.46 -14.40 -19.42
CA ILE A 77 3.10 -15.67 -20.08
C ILE A 77 4.28 -16.14 -20.94
N LYS A 78 4.82 -15.27 -21.79
CA LYS A 78 6.01 -15.55 -22.62
C LYS A 78 7.24 -15.92 -21.78
N LEU A 79 7.42 -15.27 -20.64
CA LEU A 79 8.52 -15.59 -19.72
C LEU A 79 8.38 -17.01 -19.15
N LYS A 80 7.16 -17.43 -18.78
CA LYS A 80 6.89 -18.80 -18.31
C LYS A 80 7.05 -19.85 -19.41
N GLU A 81 6.76 -19.53 -20.66
CA GLU A 81 7.06 -20.43 -21.79
C GLU A 81 8.56 -20.70 -21.91
N LYS A 82 9.39 -19.67 -21.65
CA LYS A 82 10.86 -19.79 -21.65
C LYS A 82 11.41 -20.45 -20.38
N TYR A 83 10.75 -20.26 -19.24
CA TYR A 83 11.13 -20.78 -17.93
C TYR A 83 9.95 -21.54 -17.29
N PRO A 84 9.69 -22.80 -17.70
CA PRO A 84 8.49 -23.53 -17.28
C PRO A 84 8.40 -23.83 -15.77
N HIS A 85 9.52 -23.69 -15.04
CA HIS A 85 9.55 -23.84 -13.58
C HIS A 85 8.93 -22.64 -12.85
N LEU A 86 8.85 -21.49 -13.52
CA LEU A 86 8.45 -20.22 -12.93
C LEU A 86 6.94 -20.18 -12.69
N ARG A 87 6.55 -19.72 -11.50
CA ARG A 87 5.17 -19.45 -11.13
C ARG A 87 4.94 -17.94 -11.02
N THR A 88 3.80 -17.45 -11.48
CA THR A 88 3.45 -16.02 -11.36
C THR A 88 2.21 -15.85 -10.48
N LEU A 89 2.31 -15.05 -9.42
CA LEU A 89 1.18 -14.68 -8.57
C LEU A 89 0.84 -13.20 -8.79
N ILE A 90 -0.46 -12.86 -8.75
CA ILE A 90 -0.89 -11.47 -8.68
C ILE A 90 -0.92 -11.04 -7.22
N SER A 91 -0.15 -10.00 -6.87
CA SER A 91 -0.18 -9.41 -5.54
C SER A 91 -1.22 -8.31 -5.48
N VAL A 92 -2.17 -8.43 -4.55
CA VAL A 92 -3.24 -7.47 -4.33
C VAL A 92 -2.88 -6.61 -3.12
N GLY A 93 -2.94 -5.28 -3.26
CA GLY A 93 -2.70 -4.37 -2.14
C GLY A 93 -1.34 -3.69 -2.16
N GLY A 94 -0.59 -3.85 -1.07
CA GLY A 94 0.64 -3.13 -0.76
C GLY A 94 0.36 -1.82 -0.02
N GLY A 95 1.43 -1.13 0.39
CA GLY A 95 1.38 0.04 1.26
C GLY A 95 0.39 1.15 0.86
N THR A 96 0.15 1.36 -0.44
CA THR A 96 -0.77 2.41 -0.92
C THR A 96 -2.14 1.93 -1.40
N ARG A 97 -2.36 0.61 -1.52
CA ARG A 97 -3.62 0.04 -2.06
C ARG A 97 -4.31 -0.92 -1.10
N SER A 98 -3.96 -0.85 0.18
CA SER A 98 -4.55 -1.67 1.24
C SER A 98 -5.89 -1.16 1.79
N GLY A 99 -6.34 0.02 1.37
CA GLY A 99 -7.42 0.74 2.06
C GLY A 99 -8.79 0.07 2.09
N LYS A 100 -9.05 -0.95 1.26
CA LYS A 100 -10.35 -1.65 1.20
C LYS A 100 -10.32 -3.07 1.77
N PHE A 101 -9.18 -3.56 2.23
CA PHE A 101 -9.10 -4.94 2.73
C PHE A 101 -10.06 -5.20 3.88
N SER A 102 -10.14 -4.28 4.86
CA SER A 102 -11.06 -4.44 5.99
C SER A 102 -12.52 -4.59 5.52
N ASP A 103 -12.93 -3.85 4.47
CA ASP A 103 -14.29 -3.90 3.94
C ASP A 103 -14.59 -5.20 3.20
N ILE A 104 -13.65 -5.68 2.36
CA ILE A 104 -13.82 -6.97 1.68
C ILE A 104 -13.73 -8.15 2.64
N ALA A 105 -13.03 -8.02 3.76
CA ALA A 105 -12.90 -9.08 4.77
C ALA A 105 -14.11 -9.14 5.72
N ALA A 106 -14.84 -8.03 5.91
CA ALA A 106 -15.82 -7.84 6.98
C ALA A 106 -17.01 -8.80 6.99
N SER A 107 -17.47 -9.29 5.83
CA SER A 107 -18.68 -10.12 5.74
C SER A 107 -18.49 -11.30 4.81
N HIS A 108 -19.26 -12.38 5.01
CA HIS A 108 -19.25 -13.51 4.08
C HIS A 108 -19.51 -13.05 2.64
N ARG A 109 -20.51 -12.19 2.43
CA ARG A 109 -20.86 -11.68 1.09
C ARG A 109 -19.70 -10.93 0.43
N SER A 110 -19.05 -10.00 1.14
CA SER A 110 -17.95 -9.22 0.57
C SER A 110 -16.73 -10.10 0.28
N ARG A 111 -16.41 -11.05 1.17
CA ARG A 111 -15.35 -12.05 0.93
C ARG A 111 -15.63 -12.90 -0.30
N SER A 112 -16.85 -13.44 -0.44
CA SER A 112 -17.19 -14.28 -1.58
C SER A 112 -17.17 -13.51 -2.91
N ILE A 113 -17.57 -12.23 -2.91
CA ILE A 113 -17.47 -11.36 -4.10
C ILE A 113 -16.01 -11.15 -4.50
N PHE A 114 -15.17 -10.80 -3.53
CA PHE A 114 -13.74 -10.58 -3.78
C PHE A 114 -13.08 -11.88 -4.27
N ALA A 115 -13.23 -12.98 -3.53
CA ALA A 115 -12.64 -14.27 -3.88
C ALA A 115 -13.06 -14.75 -5.28
N ALA A 116 -14.34 -14.66 -5.62
CA ALA A 116 -14.84 -15.04 -6.94
C ALA A 116 -14.24 -14.16 -8.05
N SER A 117 -14.01 -12.88 -7.78
CA SER A 117 -13.37 -11.98 -8.73
C SER A 117 -11.88 -12.31 -8.91
N CYS A 118 -11.17 -12.67 -7.83
CA CYS A 118 -9.77 -13.09 -7.88
C CYS A 118 -9.58 -14.36 -8.70
N VAL A 119 -10.43 -15.38 -8.49
CA VAL A 119 -10.40 -16.62 -9.27
C VAL A 119 -10.58 -16.33 -10.77
N LYS A 120 -11.58 -15.54 -11.12
CA LYS A 120 -11.80 -15.11 -12.52
C LYS A 120 -10.61 -14.34 -13.09
N PHE A 121 -9.99 -13.49 -12.28
CA PHE A 121 -8.83 -12.68 -12.70
C PHE A 121 -7.63 -13.56 -13.03
N ILE A 122 -7.25 -14.50 -12.15
CA ILE A 122 -6.09 -15.35 -12.38
C ILE A 122 -6.30 -16.32 -13.55
N GLN A 123 -7.52 -16.83 -13.74
CA GLN A 123 -7.87 -17.66 -14.89
C GLN A 123 -7.81 -16.86 -16.19
N LYS A 124 -8.32 -15.62 -16.19
CA LYS A 124 -8.33 -14.74 -17.36
C LYS A 124 -6.92 -14.32 -17.80
N TYR A 125 -6.04 -14.02 -16.86
CA TYR A 125 -4.71 -13.46 -17.15
C TYR A 125 -3.56 -14.46 -16.98
N GLY A 126 -3.87 -15.73 -16.72
CA GLY A 126 -2.88 -16.82 -16.71
C GLY A 126 -1.94 -16.82 -15.50
N PHE A 127 -2.37 -16.29 -14.36
CA PHE A 127 -1.61 -16.38 -13.10
C PHE A 127 -1.74 -17.77 -12.45
N ASP A 128 -0.74 -18.15 -11.66
CA ASP A 128 -0.66 -19.42 -10.92
C ASP A 128 -1.10 -19.29 -9.46
N GLY A 129 -1.48 -18.09 -9.01
CA GLY A 129 -1.95 -17.87 -7.66
C GLY A 129 -2.21 -16.41 -7.33
N ILE A 130 -2.56 -16.17 -6.08
CA ILE A 130 -2.89 -14.86 -5.51
C ILE A 130 -2.00 -14.65 -4.28
N ASP A 131 -1.42 -13.45 -4.19
CA ASP A 131 -0.72 -12.97 -3.01
C ASP A 131 -1.53 -11.82 -2.39
N LEU A 132 -1.82 -11.90 -1.09
CA LEU A 132 -2.48 -10.80 -0.37
C LEU A 132 -1.46 -10.00 0.42
N ASP A 133 -1.31 -8.72 0.08
CA ASP A 133 -0.44 -7.79 0.77
C ASP A 133 -1.30 -6.72 1.48
N TRP A 134 -1.90 -7.11 2.61
CA TRP A 134 -2.74 -6.23 3.43
C TRP A 134 -1.88 -5.52 4.47
N GLU A 135 -1.69 -4.22 4.28
CA GLU A 135 -0.92 -3.34 5.16
C GLU A 135 -1.82 -2.31 5.89
N TYR A 136 -2.31 -2.56 7.11
CA TYR A 136 -2.23 -3.81 7.88
C TYR A 136 -3.59 -4.12 8.52
N PRO A 137 -3.91 -5.40 8.82
CA PRO A 137 -5.08 -5.74 9.61
C PRO A 137 -5.12 -4.97 10.94
N VAL A 138 -6.31 -4.51 11.34
CA VAL A 138 -6.62 -3.81 12.61
C VAL A 138 -6.03 -2.40 12.71
N SER A 139 -4.73 -2.21 12.46
CA SER A 139 -4.05 -0.92 12.60
C SER A 139 -2.71 -0.89 11.88
N GLY A 140 -2.27 0.29 11.45
CA GLY A 140 -1.02 0.50 10.71
C GLY A 140 -1.28 0.83 9.24
N GLY A 141 -0.22 1.11 8.49
CA GLY A 141 -0.33 1.57 7.10
C GLY A 141 -0.92 2.98 7.00
N LEU A 142 -1.36 3.37 5.81
CA LEU A 142 -1.91 4.71 5.56
C LEU A 142 -3.12 5.03 6.42
N ALA A 143 -3.22 6.27 6.88
CA ALA A 143 -4.34 6.77 7.69
C ALA A 143 -5.70 6.61 7.00
N THR A 144 -5.72 6.63 5.66
CA THR A 144 -6.91 6.45 4.82
C THR A 144 -7.40 5.00 4.73
N ASN A 145 -6.68 4.03 5.30
CA ASN A 145 -7.08 2.63 5.24
C ASN A 145 -8.29 2.35 6.16
N SER A 146 -9.30 1.67 5.64
CA SER A 146 -10.37 1.08 6.45
C SER A 146 -9.79 0.08 7.44
N ARG A 147 -10.22 0.14 8.71
CA ARG A 147 -9.68 -0.67 9.82
C ARG A 147 -10.80 -1.11 10.75
N ARG A 148 -10.73 -2.35 11.24
CA ARG A 148 -11.66 -2.89 12.25
C ARG A 148 -10.91 -3.76 13.27
N PRO A 149 -11.30 -3.73 14.55
CA PRO A 149 -10.77 -4.68 15.54
C PRO A 149 -10.95 -6.15 15.13
N GLN A 150 -11.99 -6.44 14.35
CA GLN A 150 -12.29 -7.79 13.86
C GLN A 150 -11.40 -8.23 12.69
N ASP A 151 -10.56 -7.35 12.13
CA ASP A 151 -9.70 -7.66 10.97
C ASP A 151 -8.80 -8.87 11.23
N LYS A 152 -8.36 -9.07 12.48
CA LYS A 152 -7.60 -10.26 12.90
C LYS A 152 -8.31 -11.56 12.48
N GLN A 153 -9.59 -11.70 12.81
CA GLN A 153 -10.37 -12.89 12.47
C GLN A 153 -10.91 -12.83 11.04
N ASN A 154 -11.27 -11.64 10.55
CA ASN A 154 -11.78 -11.47 9.20
C ASN A 154 -10.73 -11.84 8.15
N TYR A 155 -9.44 -11.62 8.44
CA TYR A 155 -8.37 -12.02 7.53
C TYR A 155 -8.33 -13.55 7.37
N VAL A 156 -8.46 -14.31 8.46
CA VAL A 156 -8.60 -15.79 8.41
C VAL A 156 -9.80 -16.19 7.56
N PHE A 157 -10.95 -15.55 7.75
CA PHE A 157 -12.14 -15.87 6.95
C PHE A 157 -12.00 -15.50 5.48
N LEU A 158 -11.25 -14.44 5.15
CA LEU A 158 -10.94 -14.05 3.78
C LEU A 158 -10.05 -15.09 3.11
N LEU A 159 -8.99 -15.53 3.78
CA LEU A 159 -8.10 -16.56 3.27
C LEU A 159 -8.82 -17.91 3.09
N ARG A 160 -9.66 -18.29 4.05
CA ARG A 160 -10.49 -19.50 3.95
C ARG A 160 -11.40 -19.45 2.72
N GLU A 161 -12.06 -18.33 2.48
CA GLU A 161 -12.96 -18.16 1.33
C GLU A 161 -12.20 -18.20 0.00
N LEU A 162 -11.03 -17.54 -0.07
CA LEU A 162 -10.16 -17.61 -1.24
C LEU A 162 -9.70 -19.03 -1.53
N ARG A 163 -9.17 -19.74 -0.52
CA ARG A 163 -8.71 -21.12 -0.67
C ARG A 163 -9.84 -22.03 -1.16
N HIS A 164 -11.01 -21.96 -0.50
CA HIS A 164 -12.19 -22.72 -0.89
C HIS A 164 -12.58 -22.51 -2.36
N GLN A 165 -12.61 -21.26 -2.82
CA GLN A 165 -12.97 -20.97 -4.22
C GLN A 165 -11.86 -21.34 -5.22
N LEU A 166 -10.58 -21.23 -4.84
CA LEU A 166 -9.46 -21.67 -5.67
C LEU A 166 -9.48 -23.19 -5.87
N ASP A 167 -9.74 -23.95 -4.81
CA ASP A 167 -9.82 -25.42 -4.84
C ASP A 167 -11.03 -25.92 -5.65
N ALA A 168 -12.11 -25.14 -5.70
CA ALA A 168 -13.34 -25.54 -6.39
C ALA A 168 -13.26 -25.44 -7.93
N VAL A 169 -12.32 -24.67 -8.49
CA VAL A 169 -12.34 -24.33 -9.93
C VAL A 169 -11.33 -25.06 -10.79
N SER A 170 -10.40 -25.81 -10.20
CA SER A 170 -9.39 -26.54 -10.97
C SER A 170 -8.69 -27.61 -10.15
N ASP A 171 -8.31 -28.71 -10.80
CA ASP A 171 -7.30 -29.64 -10.29
C ASP A 171 -5.89 -29.01 -10.30
N LYS A 172 -5.72 -27.85 -10.95
CA LYS A 172 -4.50 -27.06 -10.88
C LYS A 172 -4.35 -26.53 -9.45
N ASN A 173 -3.21 -26.88 -8.84
CA ASN A 173 -2.85 -26.36 -7.52
C ASN A 173 -2.51 -24.86 -7.60
N TYR A 174 -3.53 -24.00 -7.52
CA TYR A 174 -3.36 -22.55 -7.43
C TYR A 174 -2.79 -22.16 -6.07
N LEU A 175 -1.79 -21.29 -6.08
CA LEU A 175 -1.11 -20.81 -4.89
C LEU A 175 -1.90 -19.68 -4.21
N LEU A 176 -1.91 -19.67 -2.88
CA LEU A 176 -2.40 -18.58 -2.05
C LEU A 176 -1.34 -18.21 -1.03
N THR A 177 -0.83 -16.98 -1.11
CA THR A 177 0.23 -16.47 -0.23
C THR A 177 -0.18 -15.15 0.40
N ALA A 178 0.56 -14.73 1.41
CA ALA A 178 0.38 -13.42 2.02
C ALA A 178 1.72 -12.75 2.33
N ALA A 179 1.84 -11.46 2.03
CA ALA A 179 2.85 -10.60 2.59
C ALA A 179 2.34 -10.01 3.91
N THR A 180 3.16 -10.08 4.95
CA THR A 180 2.74 -9.78 6.32
C THR A 180 3.79 -8.98 7.07
N GLY A 181 3.35 -8.14 8.01
CA GLY A 181 4.24 -7.25 8.77
C GLY A 181 5.17 -8.00 9.73
N ALA A 182 6.38 -7.46 9.92
CA ALA A 182 7.43 -8.06 10.75
C ALA A 182 7.52 -7.48 12.18
N THR A 183 6.73 -6.46 12.52
CA THR A 183 6.77 -5.84 13.86
C THR A 183 5.88 -6.58 14.86
N ALA A 184 6.23 -6.53 16.14
CA ALA A 184 5.41 -7.13 17.20
C ALA A 184 3.94 -6.65 17.17
N LYS A 185 3.72 -5.36 16.84
CA LYS A 185 2.38 -4.76 16.71
C LYS A 185 1.61 -5.36 15.55
N THR A 186 2.21 -5.42 14.36
CA THR A 186 1.56 -5.98 13.17
C THR A 186 1.29 -7.48 13.33
N ILE A 187 2.22 -8.22 13.93
CA ILE A 187 2.08 -9.67 14.20
C ILE A 187 0.91 -9.93 15.16
N ALA A 188 0.78 -9.14 16.23
CA ALA A 188 -0.32 -9.28 17.20
C ALA A 188 -1.72 -9.10 16.57
N ASN A 189 -1.81 -8.31 15.49
CA ASN A 189 -3.05 -8.06 14.75
C ASN A 189 -3.48 -9.23 13.84
N MET A 190 -2.71 -10.31 13.77
CA MET A 190 -3.01 -11.48 12.94
C MET A 190 -3.23 -12.72 13.79
N ASP A 191 -4.11 -13.60 13.31
CA ASP A 191 -4.28 -14.97 13.84
C ASP A 191 -3.46 -15.91 12.95
N LEU A 192 -2.13 -15.91 13.17
CA LEU A 192 -1.21 -16.72 12.38
C LEU A 192 -1.60 -18.21 12.35
N PRO A 193 -1.89 -18.89 13.48
CA PRO A 193 -2.38 -20.27 13.46
C PRO A 193 -3.61 -20.47 12.58
N GLY A 194 -4.57 -19.55 12.64
CA GLY A 194 -5.79 -19.60 11.83
C GLY A 194 -5.54 -19.38 10.33
N MET A 195 -4.50 -18.63 9.95
CA MET A 195 -4.17 -18.33 8.56
C MET A 195 -3.47 -19.49 7.84
N ILE A 196 -2.53 -20.18 8.50
CA ILE A 196 -1.63 -21.17 7.87
C ILE A 196 -2.32 -22.32 7.14
N PRO A 197 -3.47 -22.86 7.58
CA PRO A 197 -4.16 -23.92 6.85
C PRO A 197 -4.57 -23.54 5.42
N TYR A 198 -4.69 -22.24 5.14
CA TYR A 198 -5.16 -21.72 3.85
C TYR A 198 -4.04 -21.18 2.96
N LEU A 199 -2.85 -20.94 3.53
CA LEU A 199 -1.71 -20.37 2.83
C LEU A 199 -0.70 -21.44 2.44
N ASP A 200 -0.12 -21.32 1.24
CA ASP A 200 1.04 -22.10 0.84
C ASP A 200 2.27 -21.66 1.66
N TRP A 201 2.49 -20.35 1.79
CA TRP A 201 3.50 -19.75 2.67
C TRP A 201 3.19 -18.28 2.97
N ILE A 202 3.99 -17.70 3.86
CA ILE A 202 3.98 -16.28 4.23
C ILE A 202 5.30 -15.62 3.82
N ASN A 203 5.20 -14.46 3.16
CA ASN A 203 6.30 -13.54 2.90
C ASN A 203 6.38 -12.55 4.09
N VAL A 204 7.30 -12.75 5.03
CA VAL A 204 7.44 -11.86 6.20
C VAL A 204 8.29 -10.64 5.83
N MET A 205 7.71 -9.45 5.81
CA MET A 205 8.36 -8.20 5.39
C MET A 205 9.40 -7.71 6.42
N THR A 206 10.50 -8.45 6.56
CA THR A 206 11.59 -8.22 7.53
C THR A 206 12.56 -7.12 7.07
N TYR A 207 11.98 -5.98 6.69
CA TYR A 207 12.61 -4.73 6.32
C TYR A 207 11.66 -3.59 6.69
N ASP A 208 12.04 -2.33 6.45
CA ASP A 208 11.28 -1.17 6.90
C ASP A 208 11.12 -1.12 8.42
N PHE A 209 12.11 -1.65 9.14
CA PHE A 209 12.16 -1.53 10.60
C PHE A 209 12.44 -0.08 11.02
N HIS A 210 13.35 0.59 10.31
CA HIS A 210 13.69 2.02 10.50
C HIS A 210 13.71 2.75 9.16
N GLY A 211 13.29 4.02 9.17
CA GLY A 211 13.24 4.85 7.97
C GLY A 211 13.00 6.31 8.28
N GLY A 212 12.79 7.10 7.23
CA GLY A 212 12.64 8.57 7.31
C GLY A 212 11.41 9.08 8.07
N TRP A 213 10.57 8.20 8.61
CA TRP A 213 9.52 8.52 9.57
C TRP A 213 10.05 8.63 11.02
N GLU A 214 11.33 8.30 11.25
CA GLU A 214 12.04 8.47 12.53
C GLU A 214 13.05 9.63 12.42
N ALA A 215 13.16 10.42 13.49
CA ALA A 215 14.19 11.44 13.62
C ALA A 215 15.56 10.88 14.06
N THR A 216 15.67 9.57 14.24
CA THR A 216 16.89 8.88 14.66
C THR A 216 17.27 7.84 13.61
N THR A 217 18.55 7.78 13.24
CA THR A 217 19.05 6.78 12.28
C THR A 217 18.92 5.36 12.83
N GLY A 218 18.59 4.41 11.96
CA GLY A 218 18.44 3.01 12.34
C GLY A 218 18.53 2.08 11.14
N HIS A 219 18.76 0.79 11.39
CA HIS A 219 18.95 -0.16 10.30
C HIS A 219 17.63 -0.53 9.60
N ASN A 220 17.60 -0.52 8.27
CA ASN A 220 16.39 -0.85 7.51
C ASN A 220 15.95 -2.30 7.73
N ALA A 221 16.92 -3.23 7.71
CA ALA A 221 16.70 -4.67 7.79
C ALA A 221 17.79 -5.39 8.59
N PRO A 222 18.02 -5.06 9.88
CA PRO A 222 19.02 -5.74 10.70
C PRO A 222 18.62 -7.21 10.92
N LEU A 223 19.57 -8.15 10.79
CA LEU A 223 19.31 -9.57 11.02
C LEU A 223 19.04 -9.83 12.51
N TYR A 224 19.86 -9.27 13.38
CA TYR A 224 19.74 -9.39 14.84
C TYR A 224 19.61 -8.01 15.50
N LYS A 225 19.21 -7.98 16.77
CA LYS A 225 19.22 -6.77 17.58
C LYS A 225 20.64 -6.24 17.81
N ASN A 226 20.77 -4.92 17.97
CA ASN A 226 21.96 -4.26 18.52
C ASN A 226 21.58 -3.65 19.88
N ASP A 227 22.21 -4.10 20.96
CA ASP A 227 21.84 -3.64 22.32
C ASP A 227 22.27 -2.18 22.58
N GLY A 228 23.11 -1.62 21.71
CA GLY A 228 23.46 -0.21 21.71
C GLY A 228 22.51 0.70 20.92
N GLU A 229 21.44 0.18 20.31
CA GLU A 229 20.46 1.04 19.62
C GLU A 229 19.71 1.94 20.61
N ALA A 230 19.63 3.24 20.33
CA ALA A 230 18.95 4.20 21.20
C ALA A 230 17.44 3.96 21.22
N VAL A 231 16.84 4.39 22.34
CA VAL A 231 15.38 4.42 22.50
C VAL A 231 14.79 5.37 21.46
N SER A 232 13.82 4.89 20.68
CA SER A 232 13.17 5.67 19.62
C SER A 232 12.25 6.75 20.18
N ASP A 233 12.13 7.85 19.43
CA ASP A 233 11.18 8.93 19.70
C ASP A 233 9.71 8.55 19.39
N ILE A 234 9.48 7.47 18.64
CA ILE A 234 8.14 7.03 18.18
C ILE A 234 7.69 5.68 18.74
N ALA A 235 8.58 4.93 19.40
CA ALA A 235 8.24 3.66 20.04
C ALA A 235 9.10 3.41 21.30
N PRO A 236 8.52 2.87 22.39
CA PRO A 236 9.28 2.48 23.58
C PRO A 236 10.42 1.49 23.26
N SER A 237 11.52 1.59 23.99
CA SER A 237 12.75 0.80 23.78
C SER A 237 12.53 -0.72 23.70
N PHE A 238 11.67 -1.27 24.55
CA PHE A 238 11.36 -2.70 24.58
C PHE A 238 10.66 -3.22 23.32
N ILE A 239 9.99 -2.34 22.57
CA ILE A 239 9.36 -2.66 21.29
C ILE A 239 10.41 -2.63 20.19
N LYS A 240 11.29 -1.61 20.20
CA LYS A 240 12.34 -1.42 19.20
C LYS A 240 13.41 -2.52 19.24
N SER A 241 13.72 -3.09 20.42
CA SER A 241 14.63 -4.23 20.53
C SER A 241 14.16 -5.49 19.76
N LYS A 242 12.91 -5.48 19.26
CA LYS A 242 12.32 -6.54 18.41
C LYS A 242 12.27 -6.16 16.92
N TYR A 243 12.82 -5.02 16.52
CA TYR A 243 12.80 -4.54 15.13
C TYR A 243 13.99 -5.09 14.36
N ASN A 244 14.01 -6.41 14.22
CA ASN A 244 15.02 -7.14 13.47
C ASN A 244 14.43 -8.43 12.89
N CYS A 245 15.09 -8.97 11.87
CA CYS A 245 14.65 -10.17 11.16
C CYS A 245 14.46 -11.35 12.12
N ASP A 246 15.40 -11.61 13.04
CA ASP A 246 15.33 -12.75 13.95
C ASP A 246 14.11 -12.68 14.87
N ALA A 247 13.92 -11.57 15.57
CA ALA A 247 12.77 -11.38 16.47
C ALA A 247 11.43 -11.54 15.74
N ALA A 248 11.34 -11.04 14.49
CA ALA A 248 10.17 -11.22 13.66
C ALA A 248 9.95 -12.70 13.33
N ILE A 249 10.94 -13.38 12.74
CA ILE A 249 10.82 -14.79 12.32
C ILE A 249 10.51 -15.70 13.52
N GLN A 250 11.22 -15.53 14.64
CA GLN A 250 10.97 -16.31 15.84
C GLN A 250 9.56 -16.11 16.39
N ALA A 251 8.95 -14.93 16.22
CA ALA A 251 7.55 -14.72 16.60
C ALA A 251 6.56 -15.51 15.72
N TYR A 252 6.82 -15.66 14.42
CA TYR A 252 6.02 -16.52 13.54
C TYR A 252 6.17 -18.00 13.92
N LEU A 253 7.40 -18.45 14.17
CA LEU A 253 7.67 -19.83 14.59
C LEU A 253 7.04 -20.14 15.95
N ALA A 254 7.15 -19.23 16.92
CA ALA A 254 6.54 -19.36 18.24
C ALA A 254 5.00 -19.35 18.20
N ALA A 255 4.42 -18.68 17.19
CA ALA A 255 2.98 -18.75 16.92
C ALA A 255 2.56 -20.07 16.23
N GLY A 256 3.48 -20.99 15.95
CA GLY A 256 3.19 -22.30 15.36
C GLY A 256 3.15 -22.31 13.84
N VAL A 257 3.67 -21.27 13.16
CA VAL A 257 3.84 -21.32 11.70
C VAL A 257 4.97 -22.30 11.36
N PRO A 258 4.74 -23.31 10.50
CA PRO A 258 5.80 -24.22 10.06
C PRO A 258 6.94 -23.45 9.37
N SER A 259 8.19 -23.75 9.71
CA SER A 259 9.34 -22.99 9.22
C SER A 259 9.43 -23.01 7.69
N GLU A 260 9.10 -24.14 7.06
CA GLU A 260 9.05 -24.31 5.61
C GLU A 260 8.00 -23.43 4.91
N LYS A 261 7.05 -22.85 5.67
CA LYS A 261 6.05 -21.89 5.18
C LYS A 261 6.40 -20.43 5.49
N VAL A 262 7.56 -20.14 6.05
CA VAL A 262 8.03 -18.78 6.33
C VAL A 262 9.12 -18.41 5.34
N LEU A 263 8.94 -17.32 4.59
CA LEU A 263 9.99 -16.74 3.75
C LEU A 263 10.53 -15.46 4.37
N LEU A 264 11.86 -15.35 4.44
CA LEU A 264 12.55 -14.15 4.92
C LEU A 264 12.53 -13.05 3.86
N GLY A 265 12.12 -11.84 4.25
CA GLY A 265 12.13 -10.67 3.37
C GLY A 265 13.50 -10.02 3.26
N LEU A 266 13.95 -9.80 2.02
CA LEU A 266 15.25 -9.23 1.69
C LEU A 266 15.05 -7.95 0.85
N PRO A 267 15.38 -6.75 1.38
CA PRO A 267 15.24 -5.52 0.63
C PRO A 267 16.36 -5.39 -0.41
N LEU A 268 16.00 -4.96 -1.61
CA LEU A 268 16.93 -4.57 -2.69
C LEU A 268 17.16 -3.05 -2.71
N TYR A 269 16.95 -2.39 -1.57
CA TYR A 269 17.03 -0.94 -1.40
C TYR A 269 17.53 -0.60 0.01
N GLY A 270 18.00 0.63 0.18
CA GLY A 270 18.34 1.23 1.47
C GLY A 270 17.39 2.35 1.86
N ARG A 271 17.44 2.71 3.15
CA ARG A 271 16.76 3.86 3.73
C ARG A 271 17.78 4.83 4.31
N GLY A 272 17.55 6.13 4.12
CA GLY A 272 18.52 7.16 4.51
C GLY A 272 17.94 8.40 5.16
N TRP A 273 18.82 9.10 5.88
CA TRP A 273 18.56 10.29 6.67
C TRP A 273 19.53 11.41 6.28
N GLN A 274 19.09 12.66 6.47
CA GLN A 274 19.84 13.88 6.20
C GLN A 274 20.14 14.60 7.53
N GLY A 275 21.17 15.43 7.55
CA GLY A 275 21.46 16.27 8.71
C GLY A 275 21.92 15.48 9.93
N VAL A 276 22.55 14.32 9.72
CA VAL A 276 23.13 13.51 10.79
C VAL A 276 24.42 14.17 11.27
N THR A 277 24.29 14.95 12.34
CA THR A 277 25.31 15.90 12.83
C THR A 277 26.30 15.30 13.82
N ASN A 278 25.93 14.20 14.50
CA ASN A 278 26.84 13.54 15.44
C ASN A 278 27.62 12.41 14.74
N ILE A 279 28.95 12.49 14.83
CA ILE A 279 29.87 11.50 14.27
C ILE A 279 30.12 10.31 15.22
N ASP A 280 29.66 10.39 16.46
CA ASP A 280 29.78 9.28 17.40
C ASP A 280 29.09 8.04 16.84
N ARG A 281 29.80 6.91 16.92
CA ARG A 281 29.37 5.62 16.34
C ARG A 281 29.05 5.71 14.84
N ASP A 282 29.79 6.55 14.11
CA ASP A 282 29.70 6.67 12.65
C ASP A 282 28.28 7.04 12.16
N GLY A 283 27.55 7.83 12.97
CA GLY A 283 26.20 8.27 12.66
C GLY A 283 25.10 7.23 12.90
N PHE A 284 25.44 6.04 13.43
CA PHE A 284 24.45 5.04 13.84
C PHE A 284 23.74 5.45 15.11
N SER A 285 22.40 5.31 15.12
CA SER A 285 21.55 5.65 16.24
C SER A 285 21.70 7.11 16.70
N GLN A 286 21.89 8.02 15.73
CA GLN A 286 22.07 9.45 15.96
C GLN A 286 20.86 10.25 15.47
N PRO A 287 20.60 11.43 16.07
CA PRO A 287 19.60 12.36 15.55
C PRO A 287 19.87 12.77 14.11
N ALA A 288 18.79 12.91 13.35
CA ALA A 288 18.74 13.37 11.98
C ALA A 288 17.75 14.54 11.86
N SER A 289 17.83 15.28 10.76
CA SER A 289 16.81 16.29 10.46
C SER A 289 15.51 15.63 9.99
N SER A 290 14.42 16.41 9.99
CA SER A 290 13.14 15.99 9.40
C SER A 290 13.17 15.92 7.87
N GLN A 291 14.18 16.51 7.24
CA GLN A 291 14.37 16.41 5.79
C GLN A 291 14.99 15.07 5.44
N LEU A 292 14.57 14.51 4.30
CA LEU A 292 15.14 13.26 3.80
C LEU A 292 16.06 13.52 2.61
N PRO A 293 17.17 12.78 2.49
CA PRO A 293 18.09 12.91 1.38
C PRO A 293 17.41 12.49 0.08
N THR A 294 17.80 13.08 -1.05
CA THR A 294 17.26 12.72 -2.36
C THR A 294 17.58 11.26 -2.69
N GLY A 295 16.55 10.42 -2.73
CA GLY A 295 16.68 9.00 -3.06
C GLY A 295 16.64 8.73 -4.57
N THR A 296 16.54 7.46 -4.96
CA THR A 296 16.53 7.09 -6.39
C THR A 296 15.24 7.52 -7.09
N TRP A 297 14.10 7.32 -6.43
CA TRP A 297 12.76 7.61 -6.97
C TRP A 297 11.91 8.42 -6.00
N GLU A 298 12.18 8.29 -4.71
CA GLU A 298 11.49 8.91 -3.59
C GLU A 298 12.54 9.33 -2.55
N ASN A 299 12.29 10.41 -1.82
CA ASN A 299 13.25 10.87 -0.81
C ASN A 299 13.43 9.81 0.29
N GLY A 300 14.67 9.64 0.74
CA GLY A 300 15.04 8.67 1.78
C GLY A 300 15.07 7.22 1.33
N VAL A 301 14.80 6.88 0.06
CA VAL A 301 14.79 5.49 -0.45
C VAL A 301 15.77 5.31 -1.61
N PHE A 302 16.67 4.35 -1.51
CA PHE A 302 17.79 4.17 -2.43
C PHE A 302 17.83 2.76 -3.01
N ASP A 303 17.57 2.60 -4.31
CA ASP A 303 17.81 1.33 -5.01
C ASP A 303 19.26 0.86 -4.81
N TYR A 304 19.46 -0.45 -4.63
CA TYR A 304 20.80 -1.03 -4.44
C TYR A 304 21.77 -0.69 -5.58
N ASP A 305 21.32 -0.75 -6.83
CA ASP A 305 22.14 -0.34 -7.98
C ASP A 305 22.53 1.16 -7.93
N HIS A 306 21.66 2.01 -7.41
CA HIS A 306 21.96 3.43 -7.23
C HIS A 306 23.00 3.63 -6.13
N LEU A 307 22.87 2.92 -5.00
CA LEU A 307 23.87 2.94 -3.93
C LEU A 307 25.24 2.54 -4.44
N LYS A 308 25.33 1.43 -5.17
CA LYS A 308 26.59 0.94 -5.77
C LYS A 308 27.25 1.96 -6.68
N LYS A 309 26.46 2.69 -7.47
CA LYS A 309 26.98 3.63 -8.46
C LYS A 309 27.35 4.98 -7.86
N SER A 310 26.50 5.50 -6.98
CA SER A 310 26.51 6.93 -6.60
C SER A 310 26.88 7.16 -5.14
N TYR A 311 26.87 6.14 -4.28
CA TYR A 311 27.12 6.30 -2.85
C TYR A 311 28.33 5.50 -2.38
N ILE A 312 28.36 4.18 -2.61
CA ILE A 312 29.45 3.30 -2.15
C ILE A 312 30.86 3.81 -2.53
N PRO A 313 31.11 4.36 -3.74
CA PRO A 313 32.44 4.88 -4.08
C PRO A 313 32.83 6.18 -3.36
N PHE A 314 31.87 6.90 -2.77
CA PHE A 314 32.04 8.26 -2.24
C PHE A 314 31.68 8.39 -0.75
N TYR A 315 31.16 7.32 -0.15
CA TYR A 315 30.74 7.26 1.24
C TYR A 315 31.56 6.19 1.96
N ASN A 316 31.77 6.37 3.25
CA ASN A 316 32.40 5.33 4.06
C ASN A 316 31.37 4.23 4.32
N ARG A 317 31.71 3.00 3.95
CA ARG A 317 30.94 1.81 4.32
C ARG A 317 31.39 1.34 5.70
N TYR A 318 30.44 1.21 6.60
CA TYR A 318 30.60 0.64 7.92
C TYR A 318 29.82 -0.67 8.04
N TRP A 319 30.19 -1.49 9.01
CA TRP A 319 29.58 -2.79 9.26
C TRP A 319 29.14 -2.89 10.71
N ASP A 320 27.85 -3.10 10.94
CA ASP A 320 27.35 -3.47 12.25
C ASP A 320 27.45 -4.98 12.43
N ASN A 321 28.43 -5.41 13.23
CA ASN A 321 28.68 -6.82 13.46
C ASN A 321 27.64 -7.49 14.38
N GLU A 322 26.89 -6.76 15.18
CA GLU A 322 25.79 -7.34 15.98
C GLU A 322 24.59 -7.57 15.06
N SER A 323 24.18 -6.53 14.33
CA SER A 323 23.02 -6.56 13.43
C SER A 323 23.24 -7.33 12.12
N LYS A 324 24.50 -7.59 11.74
CA LYS A 324 24.91 -8.19 10.45
C LYS A 324 24.40 -7.43 9.24
N VAL A 325 24.51 -6.10 9.27
CA VAL A 325 24.04 -5.22 8.19
C VAL A 325 25.04 -4.07 7.96
N PRO A 326 25.30 -3.68 6.70
CA PRO A 326 26.13 -2.52 6.42
C PRO A 326 25.33 -1.22 6.51
N PHE A 327 26.06 -0.11 6.62
CA PHE A 327 25.52 1.22 6.39
C PHE A 327 26.58 2.12 5.77
N LEU A 328 26.13 3.18 5.10
CA LEU A 328 26.97 4.23 4.53
C LEU A 328 26.81 5.50 5.35
N TYR A 329 27.91 6.18 5.63
CA TYR A 329 27.86 7.51 6.22
C TYR A 329 28.89 8.44 5.58
N ASN A 330 28.45 9.64 5.24
CA ASN A 330 29.31 10.74 4.83
C ASN A 330 29.07 11.93 5.78
N PRO A 331 30.04 12.25 6.68
CA PRO A 331 29.88 13.32 7.65
C PRO A 331 29.85 14.72 7.02
N LEU A 332 30.48 14.91 5.86
CA LEU A 332 30.45 16.19 5.15
C LEU A 332 29.08 16.46 4.52
N ALA A 333 28.47 15.42 3.95
CA ALA A 333 27.11 15.50 3.43
C ALA A 333 26.04 15.40 4.52
N ALA A 334 26.43 14.95 5.73
CA ALA A 334 25.54 14.58 6.83
C ALA A 334 24.45 13.58 6.41
N ILE A 335 24.79 12.65 5.51
CA ILE A 335 23.88 11.63 4.98
C ILE A 335 24.29 10.26 5.50
N TRP A 336 23.32 9.55 6.09
CA TRP A 336 23.46 8.20 6.61
C TRP A 336 22.44 7.27 5.93
N ILE A 337 22.87 6.09 5.49
CA ILE A 337 22.04 5.15 4.71
C ILE A 337 22.26 3.70 5.18
N SER A 338 21.20 3.04 5.65
CA SER A 338 21.21 1.59 5.92
C SER A 338 20.70 0.83 4.70
N TYR A 339 21.33 -0.30 4.37
CA TYR A 339 20.98 -1.12 3.20
C TYR A 339 21.47 -2.56 3.39
N ASP A 340 21.09 -3.47 2.49
CA ASP A 340 21.68 -4.81 2.39
C ASP A 340 22.71 -4.88 1.25
N ASP A 341 23.79 -5.64 1.45
CA ASP A 341 24.72 -6.01 0.39
C ASP A 341 24.99 -7.53 0.38
N VAL A 342 25.91 -7.97 -0.46
CA VAL A 342 26.24 -9.41 -0.58
C VAL A 342 26.69 -10.02 0.75
N GLU A 343 27.36 -9.27 1.63
CA GLU A 343 27.80 -9.77 2.92
C GLU A 343 26.62 -10.03 3.85
N SER A 344 25.75 -9.03 4.07
CA SER A 344 24.55 -9.19 4.91
C SER A 344 23.58 -10.22 4.35
N ILE A 345 23.37 -10.24 3.03
CA ILE A 345 22.55 -11.26 2.36
C ILE A 345 23.08 -12.66 2.62
N ASN A 346 24.40 -12.89 2.62
CA ASN A 346 24.96 -14.19 2.95
C ASN A 346 24.70 -14.60 4.42
N PHE A 347 24.75 -13.66 5.37
CA PHE A 347 24.35 -13.95 6.76
C PHE A 347 22.87 -14.32 6.85
N LYS A 348 21.99 -13.60 6.14
CA LYS A 348 20.56 -13.90 6.08
C LYS A 348 20.27 -15.25 5.41
N ASN A 349 21.02 -15.60 4.37
CA ASN A 349 20.92 -16.92 3.73
C ASN A 349 21.34 -18.07 4.67
N ASN A 350 22.40 -17.86 5.46
CA ASN A 350 22.79 -18.82 6.49
C ASN A 350 21.70 -18.95 7.55
N TYR A 351 21.07 -17.84 7.95
CA TYR A 351 19.94 -17.84 8.89
C TYR A 351 18.74 -18.63 8.36
N ILE A 352 18.38 -18.44 7.08
CA ILE A 352 17.32 -19.21 6.38
C ILE A 352 17.60 -20.71 6.50
N ASN A 353 18.83 -21.14 6.18
CA ASN A 353 19.21 -22.55 6.23
C ASN A 353 19.22 -23.10 7.67
N GLN A 354 19.76 -22.34 8.63
CA GLN A 354 19.83 -22.75 10.04
C GLN A 354 18.44 -22.93 10.67
N ASN A 355 17.51 -22.04 10.35
CA ASN A 355 16.14 -22.09 10.84
C ASN A 355 15.20 -22.93 9.96
N ARG A 356 15.73 -23.57 8.90
CA ARG A 356 14.96 -24.39 7.94
C ARG A 356 13.73 -23.64 7.41
N LEU A 357 13.92 -22.37 7.08
CA LEU A 357 12.87 -21.54 6.49
C LEU A 357 12.57 -22.01 5.06
N GLY A 358 11.38 -21.72 4.55
CA GLY A 358 10.97 -22.08 3.18
C GLY A 358 11.83 -21.42 2.09
N GLY A 359 12.51 -20.32 2.43
CA GLY A 359 13.39 -19.57 1.53
C GLY A 359 13.32 -18.07 1.76
N ALA A 360 13.34 -17.29 0.67
CA ALA A 360 13.41 -15.83 0.71
C ALA A 360 12.50 -15.17 -0.31
N PHE A 361 12.15 -13.91 -0.06
CA PHE A 361 11.55 -13.05 -1.07
C PHE A 361 12.18 -11.66 -1.12
N PHE A 362 12.09 -11.02 -2.29
CA PHE A 362 12.74 -9.73 -2.56
C PHE A 362 11.77 -8.60 -2.91
N TRP A 363 11.97 -7.44 -2.29
CA TRP A 363 11.39 -6.16 -2.70
C TRP A 363 12.49 -5.17 -3.12
N GLN A 364 12.58 -4.71 -4.37
CA GLN A 364 11.86 -5.15 -5.56
C GLN A 364 12.82 -5.22 -6.77
N LEU A 365 12.48 -6.05 -7.77
CA LEU A 365 13.40 -6.52 -8.83
C LEU A 365 14.17 -5.41 -9.54
N SER A 366 13.52 -4.27 -9.82
CA SER A 366 14.13 -3.20 -10.59
C SER A 366 15.23 -2.43 -9.84
N SER A 367 15.43 -2.71 -8.54
CA SER A 367 16.46 -2.10 -7.70
C SER A 367 17.80 -2.86 -7.70
N ASP A 368 17.83 -4.12 -8.14
CA ASP A 368 19.04 -4.97 -8.31
C ASP A 368 19.11 -5.49 -9.76
N ARG A 369 19.35 -4.61 -10.73
CA ARG A 369 19.19 -4.94 -12.16
C ARG A 369 20.28 -5.89 -12.67
N GLN A 370 21.39 -6.00 -11.95
CA GLN A 370 22.43 -6.99 -12.22
C GLN A 370 22.19 -8.31 -11.46
N ALA A 371 21.10 -8.40 -10.69
CA ALA A 371 20.70 -9.54 -9.89
C ALA A 371 21.81 -10.02 -8.95
N GLU A 372 22.63 -9.12 -8.39
CA GLU A 372 23.76 -9.49 -7.55
C GLU A 372 23.31 -10.10 -6.23
N LEU A 373 22.37 -9.46 -5.53
CA LEU A 373 21.84 -9.93 -4.25
C LEU A 373 20.94 -11.16 -4.45
N ILE A 374 20.14 -11.14 -5.52
CA ILE A 374 19.33 -12.29 -5.93
C ILE A 374 20.22 -13.49 -6.25
N SER A 375 21.33 -13.29 -6.98
CA SER A 375 22.28 -14.37 -7.30
C SER A 375 22.97 -14.91 -6.05
N ALA A 376 23.33 -14.06 -5.09
CA ALA A 376 23.93 -14.50 -3.83
C ALA A 376 23.00 -15.48 -3.11
N THR A 377 21.71 -15.16 -3.04
CA THR A 377 20.67 -16.00 -2.43
C THR A 377 20.41 -17.27 -3.22
N PHE A 378 20.22 -17.17 -4.54
CA PHE A 378 20.03 -18.35 -5.39
C PHE A 378 21.17 -19.36 -5.23
N ASN A 379 22.42 -18.87 -5.27
CA ASN A 379 23.59 -19.72 -5.10
C ASN A 379 23.66 -20.31 -3.69
N ALA A 380 23.39 -19.52 -2.64
CA ALA A 380 23.48 -19.97 -1.26
C ALA A 380 22.46 -21.06 -0.92
N LEU A 381 21.20 -20.89 -1.34
CA LEU A 381 20.11 -21.82 -1.02
C LEU A 381 20.14 -23.09 -1.88
N ASN A 382 20.79 -23.06 -3.06
CA ASN A 382 20.91 -24.23 -3.95
C ASN A 382 22.26 -24.94 -3.89
N LYS A 383 23.15 -24.60 -2.94
CA LYS A 383 24.49 -25.21 -2.81
C LYS A 383 24.45 -26.75 -2.72
N ASP A 384 23.49 -27.32 -1.99
CA ASP A 384 23.39 -28.78 -1.85
C ASP A 384 22.88 -29.46 -3.13
N ASN A 385 21.95 -28.81 -3.86
CA ASN A 385 21.43 -29.30 -5.14
C ASN A 385 22.50 -29.29 -6.25
N LEU A 386 23.38 -28.30 -6.26
CA LEU A 386 24.48 -28.19 -7.23
C LEU A 386 25.58 -29.24 -7.00
N SER A 387 25.77 -29.68 -5.74
CA SER A 387 26.73 -30.75 -5.42
C SER A 387 26.23 -32.13 -5.87
N SER A 388 24.90 -32.36 -5.81
CA SER A 388 24.26 -33.65 -6.13
C SER A 388 24.24 -33.99 -7.64
N ILE A 389 24.24 -32.97 -8.51
CA ILE A 389 24.33 -33.13 -9.97
C ILE A 389 25.68 -33.72 -10.40
N THR A 390 26.72 -33.63 -9.56
CA THR A 390 28.07 -34.14 -9.85
C THR A 390 28.21 -35.66 -9.64
N THR A 391 27.19 -36.35 -9.11
CA THR A 391 27.32 -37.75 -8.64
C THR A 391 26.43 -38.76 -9.37
N THR A 392 25.93 -38.45 -10.59
CA THR A 392 25.22 -39.47 -11.38
C THR A 392 25.72 -39.54 -12.82
N LYS A 393 26.12 -40.75 -13.23
CA LYS A 393 26.70 -41.19 -14.52
C LYS A 393 28.14 -40.74 -14.80
N ARG A 394 29.09 -41.40 -14.10
CA ARG A 394 30.42 -41.67 -14.64
C ARG A 394 30.31 -42.79 -15.69
N THR A 395 29.74 -42.46 -16.86
CA THR A 395 30.02 -43.20 -18.09
C THR A 395 31.34 -42.68 -18.62
N SER A 396 32.31 -43.58 -18.79
CA SER A 396 33.66 -43.30 -19.29
C SER A 396 33.60 -42.66 -20.67
N LEU A 397 33.63 -41.33 -20.71
CA LEU A 397 34.01 -40.57 -21.89
C LEU A 397 35.40 -40.01 -21.59
N THR A 398 36.32 -40.41 -22.46
CA THR A 398 37.72 -40.01 -22.51
C THR A 398 37.86 -38.49 -22.36
N SER A 399 38.77 -38.05 -21.49
CA SER A 399 39.12 -36.64 -21.29
C SER A 399 39.44 -35.97 -22.63
N PRO A 400 38.78 -34.87 -23.01
CA PRO A 400 39.31 -34.01 -24.05
C PRO A 400 40.48 -33.22 -23.45
N SER A 401 41.63 -33.33 -24.08
CA SER A 401 42.87 -32.64 -23.75
C SER A 401 42.65 -31.13 -23.54
N PHE A 402 43.22 -30.56 -22.47
CA PHE A 402 43.36 -29.12 -22.34
C PHE A 402 44.29 -28.61 -23.45
N ALA A 403 43.73 -28.10 -24.55
CA ALA A 403 44.49 -27.38 -25.55
C ALA A 403 45.10 -26.12 -24.89
N LYS A 404 46.44 -26.01 -24.99
CA LYS A 404 47.26 -24.88 -24.52
C LYS A 404 46.65 -23.56 -25.02
N ILE A 405 46.22 -22.67 -24.11
CA ILE A 405 45.70 -21.34 -24.48
C ILE A 405 46.89 -20.47 -24.90
N CYS A 406 46.95 -20.09 -26.17
CA CYS A 406 48.05 -19.28 -26.72
C CYS A 406 47.79 -17.77 -26.52
N PRO A 407 48.85 -16.93 -26.45
CA PRO A 407 48.71 -15.48 -26.50
C PRO A 407 48.01 -15.01 -27.78
N TRP A 408 47.20 -13.95 -27.70
CA TRP A 408 46.59 -13.31 -28.87
C TRP A 408 47.68 -12.74 -29.78
N LYS A 409 47.53 -12.94 -31.10
CA LYS A 409 48.45 -12.44 -32.13
C LYS A 409 47.65 -11.70 -33.21
N PRO A 410 48.19 -10.61 -33.78
CA PRO A 410 47.59 -9.97 -34.95
C PRO A 410 47.78 -10.84 -36.21
N LYS A 411 46.94 -10.62 -37.23
CA LYS A 411 46.93 -11.32 -38.54
C LYS A 411 46.67 -12.83 -38.45
N VAL A 412 46.03 -13.31 -37.39
CA VAL A 412 45.64 -14.72 -37.20
C VAL A 412 44.14 -14.85 -37.36
N GLN A 413 43.70 -15.89 -38.08
CA GLN A 413 42.29 -16.21 -38.20
C GLN A 413 41.82 -16.96 -36.94
N TYR A 414 40.87 -16.37 -36.22
CA TYR A 414 40.25 -16.97 -35.05
C TYR A 414 38.82 -17.40 -35.38
N LYS A 415 38.49 -18.66 -35.10
CA LYS A 415 37.12 -19.19 -35.22
C LYS A 415 36.35 -18.98 -33.93
N ILE A 416 35.02 -18.96 -34.01
CA ILE A 416 34.15 -18.92 -32.82
C ILE A 416 34.56 -20.04 -31.85
N GLY A 417 34.74 -19.69 -30.58
CA GLY A 417 35.18 -20.60 -29.52
C GLY A 417 36.69 -20.63 -29.27
N HIS A 418 37.54 -20.09 -30.17
CA HIS A 418 38.98 -19.99 -29.90
C HIS A 418 39.24 -19.15 -28.63
N ARG A 419 40.13 -19.65 -27.76
CA ARG A 419 40.57 -18.94 -26.55
C ARG A 419 41.97 -18.38 -26.74
N VAL A 420 42.17 -17.15 -26.29
CA VAL A 420 43.46 -16.46 -26.34
C VAL A 420 43.74 -15.72 -25.04
N MET A 421 45.01 -15.55 -24.70
CA MET A 421 45.42 -14.71 -23.58
C MET A 421 45.89 -13.34 -24.08
N TYR A 422 45.39 -12.26 -23.49
CA TYR A 422 45.82 -10.89 -23.78
C TYR A 422 45.82 -10.07 -22.48
N ASN A 423 46.95 -9.42 -22.16
CA ASN A 423 47.16 -8.68 -20.91
C ASN A 423 46.76 -9.46 -19.64
N GLY A 424 47.19 -10.73 -19.53
CA GLY A 424 46.94 -11.59 -18.37
C GLY A 424 45.50 -12.10 -18.22
N LYS A 425 44.62 -11.81 -19.18
CA LYS A 425 43.22 -12.23 -19.17
C LYS A 425 42.92 -13.15 -20.35
N VAL A 426 42.00 -14.11 -20.15
CA VAL A 426 41.57 -15.05 -21.19
C VAL A 426 40.33 -14.51 -21.88
N TYR A 427 40.35 -14.49 -23.22
CA TYR A 427 39.23 -14.07 -24.05
C TYR A 427 38.82 -15.20 -24.98
N ARG A 428 37.51 -15.40 -25.14
CA ARG A 428 36.92 -16.30 -26.13
C ARG A 428 36.48 -15.51 -27.36
N CYS A 429 36.87 -15.96 -28.54
CA CYS A 429 36.37 -15.44 -29.81
C CYS A 429 34.88 -15.80 -29.97
N ILE A 430 34.03 -14.79 -30.18
CA ILE A 430 32.56 -14.99 -30.31
C ILE A 430 32.08 -14.84 -31.76
N LYS A 431 32.91 -14.34 -32.66
CA LYS A 431 32.63 -14.24 -34.10
C LYS A 431 33.90 -14.52 -34.90
N THR A 432 33.85 -15.42 -35.88
CA THR A 432 35.02 -15.76 -36.71
C THR A 432 35.55 -14.53 -37.43
N HIS A 433 36.84 -14.24 -37.30
CA HIS A 433 37.48 -13.09 -37.93
C HIS A 433 39.00 -13.28 -38.03
N THR A 434 39.66 -12.45 -38.85
CA THR A 434 41.12 -12.32 -38.85
C THR A 434 41.51 -11.12 -37.99
N SER A 435 42.36 -11.34 -36.99
CA SER A 435 42.79 -10.28 -36.07
C SER A 435 43.63 -9.23 -36.80
N VAL A 436 43.50 -7.96 -36.43
CA VAL A 436 44.36 -6.86 -36.91
C VAL A 436 44.84 -6.07 -35.70
N ALA A 437 45.98 -5.40 -35.80
CA ALA A 437 46.64 -4.75 -34.65
C ALA A 437 45.74 -3.72 -33.93
N LYS A 438 44.83 -3.06 -34.64
CA LYS A 438 43.85 -2.11 -34.06
C LYS A 438 42.57 -2.77 -33.49
N LYS A 439 42.44 -4.10 -33.56
CA LYS A 439 41.28 -4.87 -33.08
C LYS A 439 41.64 -5.86 -31.97
N THR A 440 42.22 -5.36 -30.89
CA THR A 440 42.60 -6.18 -29.72
C THR A 440 41.36 -6.60 -28.92
N PRO A 441 41.43 -7.71 -28.15
CA PRO A 441 40.29 -8.23 -27.39
C PRO A 441 39.56 -7.22 -26.47
N PRO A 442 40.24 -6.35 -25.70
CA PRO A 442 39.55 -5.40 -24.82
C PRO A 442 38.88 -4.24 -25.56
N LEU A 443 39.33 -3.90 -26.77
CA LEU A 443 38.78 -2.77 -27.54
C LEU A 443 37.64 -3.18 -28.48
N ASN A 444 37.40 -4.49 -28.65
CA ASN A 444 36.41 -5.00 -29.62
C ASN A 444 35.55 -6.10 -29.01
N CYS A 445 34.67 -5.69 -28.09
CA CYS A 445 33.74 -6.54 -27.35
C CYS A 445 32.75 -7.33 -28.24
N SER A 446 32.58 -6.90 -29.49
CA SER A 446 31.74 -7.57 -30.49
C SER A 446 32.41 -8.80 -31.13
N LEU A 447 33.73 -8.94 -30.99
CA LEU A 447 34.52 -10.06 -31.52
C LEU A 447 35.05 -10.97 -30.42
N TRP A 448 35.24 -10.44 -29.21
CA TRP A 448 35.88 -11.11 -28.08
C TRP A 448 35.05 -10.96 -26.80
N ARG A 449 34.92 -12.05 -26.05
CA ARG A 449 34.29 -12.08 -24.72
C ARG A 449 35.30 -12.48 -23.67
N LEU A 450 35.43 -11.68 -22.61
CA LEU A 450 36.28 -12.01 -21.47
C LEU A 450 35.73 -13.27 -20.77
N GLU A 451 36.58 -14.28 -20.59
CA GLU A 451 36.28 -15.43 -19.75
C GLU A 451 36.90 -15.22 -18.37
N ILE A 452 36.04 -15.14 -17.35
CA ILE A 452 36.48 -15.14 -15.96
C ILE A 452 36.85 -16.59 -15.61
N VAL A 453 38.12 -16.94 -15.75
CA VAL A 453 38.62 -18.24 -15.29
C VAL A 453 38.90 -18.11 -13.78
N ARG A 454 38.01 -18.70 -12.96
CA ARG A 454 38.08 -18.64 -11.49
C ARG A 454 39.13 -19.58 -10.86
N ALA A 455 40.20 -19.91 -11.59
CA ALA A 455 41.21 -20.88 -11.14
C ALA A 455 42.62 -20.41 -11.53
N LEU A 456 43.17 -19.46 -10.77
CA LEU A 456 44.62 -19.21 -10.70
C LEU A 456 45.00 -18.33 -9.49
N MET A 457 44.36 -18.55 -8.33
CA MET A 457 44.72 -17.91 -7.05
C MET A 457 44.95 -18.98 -5.98
N THR A 458 45.71 -20.01 -6.32
CA THR A 458 46.20 -20.99 -5.34
C THR A 458 47.59 -21.50 -5.69
N THR A 459 48.49 -20.63 -6.11
CA THR A 459 49.94 -20.87 -5.95
C THR A 459 50.64 -19.51 -6.01
N ILE A 460 50.97 -18.97 -4.84
CA ILE A 460 52.13 -18.12 -4.49
C ILE A 460 51.86 -17.68 -3.04
N LYS A 461 52.07 -18.62 -2.12
CA LYS A 461 52.39 -18.32 -0.73
C LYS A 461 53.87 -18.69 -0.62
N GLN A 462 54.73 -17.70 -0.90
CA GLN A 462 56.14 -17.57 -0.53
C GLN A 462 56.75 -16.60 -1.54
N VAL A 463 57.01 -15.36 -1.14
CA VAL A 463 58.31 -14.69 -1.19
C VAL A 463 58.18 -13.37 -0.41
N LYS A 464 59.25 -13.09 0.35
CA LYS A 464 59.46 -12.04 1.34
C LYS A 464 59.36 -10.60 0.80
N THR A 465 59.03 -9.71 1.73
CA THR A 465 59.37 -8.27 1.86
C THR A 465 60.46 -7.72 0.95
N THR A 466 60.26 -6.52 0.36
CA THR A 466 61.14 -5.33 0.51
C THR A 466 60.41 -4.04 0.09
N THR A 467 60.61 -2.96 0.85
CA THR A 467 60.13 -1.58 0.73
C THR A 467 60.80 -0.82 -0.42
N THR A 468 60.09 0.04 -1.19
CA THR A 468 60.62 1.34 -1.66
C THR A 468 59.51 2.31 -2.09
N THR A 469 59.69 3.58 -1.71
CA THR A 469 58.90 4.78 -2.00
C THR A 469 59.16 5.27 -3.42
N GLU A 470 58.15 5.70 -4.19
CA GLU A 470 58.35 6.66 -5.28
C GLU A 470 57.08 7.49 -5.58
N LYS A 471 57.28 8.81 -5.62
CA LYS A 471 56.33 9.85 -6.05
C LYS A 471 56.18 9.79 -7.57
N ILE A 472 54.96 9.89 -8.10
CA ILE A 472 54.72 10.22 -9.51
C ILE A 472 53.81 11.45 -9.60
N THR A 473 54.41 12.56 -10.01
CA THR A 473 53.76 13.75 -10.56
C THR A 473 53.49 13.50 -12.05
N THR A 474 52.34 13.89 -12.59
CA THR A 474 52.15 13.96 -14.05
C THR A 474 51.38 15.21 -14.44
N THR A 475 52.11 16.10 -15.09
CA THR A 475 51.67 17.28 -15.84
C THR A 475 51.09 16.82 -17.19
N ILE A 476 49.93 17.34 -17.61
CA ILE A 476 49.41 17.13 -18.97
C ILE A 476 49.45 18.47 -19.70
N GLN A 477 50.19 18.51 -20.81
CA GLN A 477 50.24 19.61 -21.76
C GLN A 477 49.04 19.60 -22.70
N LEU A 478 48.57 20.80 -23.04
CA LEU A 478 47.59 21.06 -24.08
C LEU A 478 48.31 21.20 -25.43
N SER A 479 47.80 20.52 -26.46
CA SER A 479 48.10 20.85 -27.87
C SER A 479 46.79 21.10 -28.59
N ASP A 480 46.66 22.32 -29.09
CA ASP A 480 45.59 22.82 -29.94
C ASP A 480 46.00 22.73 -31.42
N GLN A 481 45.02 22.66 -32.32
CA GLN A 481 45.00 23.17 -33.71
C GLN A 481 44.14 22.28 -34.66
N ASN A 482 43.05 22.92 -35.10
CA ASN A 482 42.52 23.00 -36.47
C ASN A 482 41.79 21.79 -37.10
N THR A 483 40.72 21.91 -37.89
CA THR A 483 39.85 23.01 -38.38
C THR A 483 38.70 22.37 -39.18
N SER A 484 37.51 22.99 -39.15
CA SER A 484 36.40 22.96 -40.15
C SER A 484 35.84 21.59 -40.61
N SER A 485 34.54 21.29 -40.57
CA SER A 485 33.38 22.13 -40.93
C SER A 485 32.07 21.42 -40.55
N GLN A 486 31.10 22.21 -40.07
CA GLN A 486 29.62 22.00 -40.02
C GLN A 486 28.99 20.76 -39.33
N TRP A 487 27.76 20.99 -38.82
CA TRP A 487 26.81 20.15 -38.03
C TRP A 487 26.95 20.29 -36.49
N THR A 488 25.87 20.51 -35.72
CA THR A 488 24.89 19.45 -35.35
C THR A 488 23.72 19.95 -34.46
N PRO A 489 22.64 19.16 -34.31
CA PRO A 489 21.30 19.60 -33.89
C PRO A 489 21.05 19.60 -32.37
N PHE A 490 19.93 20.22 -32.00
CA PHE A 490 19.33 20.30 -30.66
C PHE A 490 19.48 19.04 -29.79
N LYS A 491 19.98 19.22 -28.56
CA LYS A 491 19.90 18.24 -27.46
C LYS A 491 19.00 18.78 -26.36
N LEU A 492 17.90 18.07 -26.10
CA LEU A 492 17.01 18.29 -24.97
C LEU A 492 17.58 17.56 -23.74
N TYR A 493 17.85 18.30 -22.67
CA TYR A 493 18.27 17.76 -21.37
C TYR A 493 17.09 17.86 -20.38
N LEU A 494 16.66 16.73 -19.82
CA LEU A 494 15.77 16.71 -18.65
C LEU A 494 16.64 16.50 -17.41
N VAL A 495 16.79 17.54 -16.59
CA VAL A 495 17.63 17.53 -15.38
C VAL A 495 16.76 17.90 -14.18
N GLY A 496 16.84 17.10 -13.12
CA GLY A 496 16.07 17.25 -11.88
C GLY A 496 16.86 17.89 -10.74
N ASP A 497 17.84 18.74 -11.06
CA ASP A 497 18.70 19.45 -10.11
C ASP A 497 18.76 20.93 -10.54
N GLN A 498 18.27 21.83 -9.67
CA GLN A 498 18.17 23.27 -9.96
C GLN A 498 19.57 23.89 -10.09
N ASP A 499 20.54 23.41 -9.30
CA ASP A 499 21.92 23.92 -9.38
C ASP A 499 22.61 23.48 -10.68
N ALA A 500 22.23 22.32 -11.21
CA ALA A 500 22.75 21.86 -12.50
C ALA A 500 22.13 22.64 -13.67
N LEU A 501 20.87 23.06 -13.57
CA LEU A 501 20.24 23.96 -14.55
C LEU A 501 20.93 25.33 -14.53
N ASP A 502 21.15 25.90 -13.35
CA ASP A 502 21.78 27.21 -13.20
C ASP A 502 23.23 27.22 -13.71
N ARG A 503 24.01 26.16 -13.41
CA ARG A 503 25.37 25.98 -13.97
C ARG A 503 25.38 25.79 -15.49
N THR A 504 24.37 25.12 -16.04
CA THR A 504 24.30 24.83 -17.49
C THR A 504 23.77 26.04 -18.28
N ALA A 505 22.99 26.90 -17.63
CA ALA A 505 22.43 28.13 -18.19
C ALA A 505 23.44 29.28 -18.24
N GLN A 506 24.52 29.23 -17.45
CA GLN A 506 25.57 30.25 -17.47
C GLN A 506 26.14 30.47 -18.88
N GLY A 507 25.98 31.70 -19.39
CA GLY A 507 26.47 32.12 -20.70
C GLY A 507 25.66 31.60 -21.90
N ARG A 508 24.44 31.08 -21.70
CA ARG A 508 23.58 30.52 -22.76
C ARG A 508 22.14 30.98 -22.62
N THR A 509 21.50 31.30 -23.75
CA THR A 509 20.04 31.43 -23.80
C THR A 509 19.41 30.05 -23.59
N THR A 510 18.67 29.89 -22.49
CA THR A 510 18.08 28.62 -22.09
C THR A 510 16.56 28.73 -22.13
N ILE A 511 15.92 27.95 -23.00
CA ILE A 511 14.45 27.87 -23.08
C ILE A 511 14.01 26.65 -22.27
N VAL A 512 13.23 26.90 -21.22
CA VAL A 512 12.77 25.87 -20.29
C VAL A 512 11.26 25.68 -20.46
N ILE A 513 10.83 24.48 -20.84
CA ILE A 513 9.42 24.08 -20.85
C ILE A 513 9.18 23.22 -19.62
N ALA A 514 8.51 23.76 -18.62
CA ALA A 514 8.30 23.08 -17.34
C ALA A 514 6.82 23.05 -16.95
N HIS A 515 6.42 21.97 -16.29
CA HIS A 515 5.09 21.77 -15.71
C HIS A 515 5.09 22.01 -14.18
N CYS A 516 6.24 22.39 -13.61
CA CYS A 516 6.46 22.60 -12.18
C CYS A 516 6.94 24.03 -11.93
N LEU A 517 6.26 24.73 -11.01
CA LEU A 517 6.51 26.15 -10.72
C LEU A 517 7.91 26.43 -10.16
N SER A 518 8.52 25.47 -9.45
CA SER A 518 9.85 25.60 -8.86
C SER A 518 10.96 25.74 -9.91
N THR A 519 10.78 25.12 -11.08
CA THR A 519 11.76 25.12 -12.18
C THR A 519 11.80 26.44 -12.96
N ILE A 520 10.72 27.23 -12.90
CA ILE A 520 10.57 28.48 -13.66
C ILE A 520 10.59 29.72 -12.78
N ARG A 521 10.65 29.56 -11.45
CA ARG A 521 10.62 30.67 -10.50
C ARG A 521 11.78 31.65 -10.69
N HIS A 522 12.93 31.14 -11.11
CA HIS A 522 14.15 31.92 -11.35
C HIS A 522 14.35 32.28 -12.83
N ALA A 523 13.37 32.02 -13.70
CA ALA A 523 13.48 32.39 -15.10
C ALA A 523 13.41 33.90 -15.28
N ASP A 524 14.32 34.45 -16.08
CA ASP A 524 14.34 35.88 -16.43
C ASP A 524 13.08 36.31 -17.20
N HIS A 525 12.47 35.36 -17.94
CA HIS A 525 11.25 35.56 -18.70
C HIS A 525 10.39 34.29 -18.71
N ILE A 526 9.15 34.40 -18.24
CA ILE A 526 8.14 33.35 -18.15
C ILE A 526 7.03 33.70 -19.14
N ILE A 527 6.62 32.74 -19.96
CA ILE A 527 5.52 32.89 -20.92
C ILE A 527 4.46 31.84 -20.59
N ILE A 528 3.22 32.28 -20.36
CA ILE A 528 2.07 31.40 -20.15
C ILE A 528 1.30 31.25 -21.44
N LEU A 529 1.11 29.99 -21.83
CA LEU A 529 0.33 29.61 -23.00
C LEU A 529 -1.01 29.02 -22.56
N LYS A 530 -2.11 29.50 -23.16
CA LYS A 530 -3.45 28.91 -23.02
C LYS A 530 -4.06 28.78 -24.41
N ASN A 531 -4.48 27.58 -24.78
CA ASN A 531 -5.06 27.26 -26.10
C ASN A 531 -4.16 27.61 -27.30
N GLY A 532 -2.83 27.60 -27.11
CA GLY A 532 -1.87 27.92 -28.18
C GLY A 532 -1.53 29.40 -28.34
N GLU A 533 -2.12 30.28 -27.52
CA GLU A 533 -1.83 31.71 -27.50
C GLU A 533 -1.09 32.11 -26.22
N ILE A 534 -0.22 33.12 -26.32
CA ILE A 534 0.45 33.73 -25.17
C ILE A 534 -0.58 34.60 -24.45
N VAL A 535 -0.90 34.22 -23.22
CA VAL A 535 -1.88 34.94 -22.40
C VAL A 535 -1.23 35.84 -21.36
N GLU A 536 -0.02 35.50 -20.90
CA GLU A 536 0.76 36.30 -19.94
C GLU A 536 2.26 36.13 -20.20
N GLU A 537 3.05 37.20 -20.01
CA GLU A 537 4.50 37.15 -20.04
C GLU A 537 5.12 38.10 -19.01
N GLY A 538 6.26 37.72 -18.42
CA GLY A 538 6.95 38.49 -17.38
C GLY A 538 7.86 37.61 -16.54
N ASN A 539 8.44 38.12 -15.46
CA ASN A 539 9.21 37.31 -14.51
C ASN A 539 8.39 37.03 -13.24
N HIS A 540 8.92 36.20 -12.33
CA HIS A 540 8.20 35.84 -11.10
C HIS A 540 7.79 37.05 -10.28
N GLU A 541 8.69 38.03 -10.14
CA GLU A 541 8.47 39.24 -9.33
C GLU A 541 7.43 40.17 -9.95
N SER A 542 7.31 40.21 -11.28
CA SER A 542 6.31 41.02 -11.98
C SER A 542 4.94 40.33 -12.07
N LEU A 543 4.91 39.00 -12.16
CA LEU A 543 3.67 38.23 -12.35
C LEU A 543 2.94 37.90 -11.04
N ILE A 544 3.63 37.82 -9.91
CA ILE A 544 3.00 37.58 -8.59
C ILE A 544 2.06 38.74 -8.16
N PRO A 545 2.45 40.02 -8.24
CA PRO A 545 1.58 41.14 -7.84
C PRO A 545 0.40 41.35 -8.79
N ALA A 546 0.51 40.89 -10.05
CA ALA A 546 -0.51 41.05 -11.08
C ALA A 546 -1.79 40.22 -10.81
N LYS A 547 -1.74 39.26 -9.87
CA LYS A 547 -2.86 38.37 -9.50
C LYS A 547 -3.52 37.67 -10.69
N SER A 548 -2.70 37.30 -11.67
CA SER A 548 -3.10 36.74 -12.95
C SER A 548 -3.05 35.19 -12.92
N ILE A 549 -3.16 34.50 -14.06
CA ILE A 549 -3.15 33.03 -14.16
C ILE A 549 -1.88 32.44 -13.53
N TYR A 550 -0.73 33.10 -13.68
CA TYR A 550 0.51 32.69 -12.99
C TYR A 550 0.33 32.65 -11.46
N PHE A 551 -0.30 33.67 -10.89
CA PHE A 551 -0.54 33.79 -9.46
C PHE A 551 -1.54 32.73 -8.95
N GLU A 552 -2.59 32.42 -9.71
CA GLU A 552 -3.53 31.34 -9.35
C GLU A 552 -2.82 29.98 -9.27
N LEU A 553 -1.91 29.69 -10.20
CA LEU A 553 -1.08 28.48 -10.19
C LEU A 553 -0.14 28.42 -8.98
N VAL A 554 0.32 29.57 -8.49
CA VAL A 554 1.15 29.68 -7.28
C VAL A 554 0.29 29.44 -6.02
N GLN A 555 -0.91 30.03 -5.95
CA GLN A 555 -1.80 29.94 -4.79
C GLN A 555 -2.39 28.54 -4.59
N GLN A 556 -2.78 27.84 -5.66
CA GLN A 556 -3.27 26.46 -5.56
C GLN A 556 -2.25 25.51 -4.91
N ARG A 557 -0.96 25.84 -5.00
CA ARG A 557 0.13 25.07 -4.38
C ARG A 557 0.36 25.43 -2.91
N LEU A 558 0.11 26.68 -2.52
CA LEU A 558 0.21 27.15 -1.12
C LEU A 558 -0.98 26.70 -0.28
N ILE A 559 -2.19 26.63 -0.85
CA ILE A 559 -3.37 26.04 -0.19
C ILE A 559 -3.12 24.57 0.14
N HIS A 560 -2.47 23.84 -0.77
CA HIS A 560 -2.08 22.45 -0.54
C HIS A 560 -1.01 22.26 0.55
N GLN A 561 -0.31 23.33 0.94
CA GLN A 561 0.65 23.36 2.07
C GLN A 561 0.01 23.88 3.37
N ALA A 562 -1.01 24.75 3.27
CA ALA A 562 -1.73 25.29 4.43
C ALA A 562 -2.70 24.28 5.08
N ASP A 563 -3.24 23.34 4.30
CA ASP A 563 -4.08 22.24 4.81
C ASP A 563 -3.28 21.25 5.70
N GLU A 564 -1.94 21.32 5.71
CA GLU A 564 -1.07 20.54 6.63
C GLU A 564 -0.77 21.28 7.96
N GLU A 565 -1.13 22.56 8.12
CA GLU A 565 -0.81 23.38 9.32
C GLU A 565 -1.98 23.60 10.30
N GLU A 566 -3.19 23.11 10.01
CA GLU A 566 -4.40 23.42 10.79
C GLU A 566 -4.80 22.36 11.85
N GLU A 567 -3.84 21.60 12.39
CA GLU A 567 -4.07 20.68 13.52
C GLU A 567 -3.15 20.98 14.71
N LEU A 568 -3.39 22.12 15.37
CA LEU A 568 -2.76 22.48 16.65
C LEU A 568 -3.80 22.40 17.79
N THR A 569 -3.44 21.70 18.87
CA THR A 569 -4.30 21.52 20.05
C THR A 569 -4.49 22.82 20.84
N PHE A 570 -5.62 22.94 21.56
CA PHE A 570 -6.01 24.12 22.34
C PHE A 570 -4.94 24.58 23.35
N GLU A 571 -4.17 23.65 23.94
CA GLU A 571 -3.06 23.97 24.85
C GLU A 571 -1.87 24.62 24.13
N GLN A 572 -1.60 24.25 22.88
CA GLN A 572 -0.54 24.86 22.06
C GLN A 572 -0.93 26.24 21.56
N GLN A 573 -2.23 26.51 21.36
CA GLN A 573 -2.75 27.83 21.02
C GLN A 573 -2.64 28.82 22.19
N GLU A 574 -2.84 28.37 23.44
CA GLU A 574 -2.65 29.21 24.63
C GLU A 574 -1.16 29.49 24.91
N MET A 575 -0.27 28.50 24.75
CA MET A 575 1.19 28.75 24.83
C MET A 575 1.67 29.75 23.77
N ARG A 576 1.10 29.72 22.55
CA ARG A 576 1.42 30.68 21.49
C ARG A 576 0.88 32.08 21.79
N LYS A 577 -0.30 32.23 22.39
CA LYS A 577 -0.81 33.53 22.85
C LYS A 577 0.06 34.11 23.96
N GLN A 578 0.53 33.28 24.88
CA GLN A 578 1.40 33.68 25.98
C GLN A 578 2.79 34.10 25.47
N PHE A 579 3.31 33.40 24.46
CA PHE A 579 4.57 33.76 23.80
C PHE A 579 4.46 35.04 22.94
N LEU A 580 3.31 35.28 22.30
CA LEU A 580 3.06 36.49 21.51
C LEU A 580 2.73 37.72 22.39
N SER A 581 2.13 37.54 23.57
CA SER A 581 1.96 38.63 24.54
C SER A 581 3.30 39.07 25.14
N ASP A 582 4.22 38.13 25.39
CA ASP A 582 5.55 38.43 25.94
C ASP A 582 6.47 39.15 24.92
N GLN A 583 6.25 38.99 23.62
CA GLN A 583 6.97 39.75 22.58
C GLN A 583 6.39 41.15 22.32
N SER A 584 5.19 41.46 22.82
CA SER A 584 4.57 42.78 22.64
C SER A 584 4.96 43.85 23.69
N HIS A 585 5.81 43.49 24.66
CA HIS A 585 6.31 44.41 25.69
C HIS A 585 7.80 44.76 25.58
N LEU A 586 8.46 44.43 24.47
CA LEU A 586 9.84 44.84 24.17
C LEU A 586 9.90 45.66 22.87
N ASP A 587 9.21 46.79 22.86
CA ASP A 587 9.73 48.01 22.24
C ASP A 587 8.86 49.20 22.63
N VAL A 588 9.52 50.21 23.23
CA VAL A 588 9.14 51.63 23.44
C VAL A 588 9.54 52.07 24.85
N THR A 589 10.79 52.54 25.00
CA THR A 589 11.13 53.93 25.38
C THR A 589 12.62 54.07 25.72
N ARG A 590 13.30 54.95 24.96
CA ARG A 590 14.42 55.73 25.46
C ARG A 590 13.88 56.72 26.50
N ASP A 591 14.37 56.69 27.73
CA ASP A 591 15.00 57.86 28.35
C ASP A 591 15.79 57.53 29.63
N ARG A 592 16.73 58.42 29.95
CA ARG A 592 17.70 58.40 31.05
C ARG A 592 17.02 58.47 32.44
N SER A 593 17.57 57.71 33.40
CA SER A 593 18.11 58.18 34.70
C SER A 593 17.87 57.23 35.90
N SER A 594 18.99 56.89 36.57
CA SER A 594 19.19 56.62 38.00
C SER A 594 18.21 55.80 38.86
N SER A 595 18.78 54.73 39.42
CA SER A 595 18.84 54.38 40.86
C SER A 595 17.81 53.39 41.48
N VAL A 596 18.38 52.38 42.18
CA VAL A 596 18.07 51.93 43.55
C VAL A 596 17.06 50.77 43.80
N ILE A 597 17.64 49.63 44.24
CA ILE A 597 17.33 48.79 45.44
C ILE A 597 16.11 47.80 45.44
N SER A 598 16.47 46.50 45.44
CA SER A 598 16.18 45.46 46.48
C SER A 598 14.86 44.67 46.59
N THR A 599 15.08 43.39 46.92
CA THR A 599 14.36 42.43 47.80
C THR A 599 13.25 41.51 47.27
N THR A 600 13.51 40.22 47.45
CA THR A 600 12.66 39.00 47.42
C THR A 600 11.88 38.81 48.77
N PRO A 601 11.24 37.66 49.08
CA PRO A 601 9.98 37.04 48.57
C PRO A 601 9.00 36.65 49.73
N SER A 602 7.77 36.12 49.46
CA SER A 602 7.10 35.00 50.23
C SER A 602 5.56 34.84 50.01
N VAL A 603 5.15 33.57 49.78
CA VAL A 603 4.07 32.74 50.41
C VAL A 603 2.63 33.28 50.61
N VAL A 604 1.59 32.49 50.24
CA VAL A 604 0.48 31.98 51.11
C VAL A 604 -0.59 31.16 50.33
N THR A 605 -1.01 30.07 50.97
CA THR A 605 -2.01 29.03 50.66
C THR A 605 -3.46 29.43 51.03
N LYS A 606 -4.52 28.87 50.39
CA LYS A 606 -5.80 28.48 51.06
C LYS A 606 -6.78 27.61 50.23
N LEU A 607 -7.64 26.89 50.97
CA LEU A 607 -8.48 25.69 50.70
C LEU A 607 -10.01 25.97 50.57
N TYR A 608 -10.78 24.88 50.25
CA TYR A 608 -12.25 24.56 50.34
C TYR A 608 -13.08 24.68 49.03
N GLY A 609 -14.05 23.82 48.63
CA GLY A 609 -14.73 22.61 49.18
C GLY A 609 -15.92 22.14 48.26
N LYS A 610 -16.42 20.89 48.48
CA LYS A 610 -17.60 20.11 47.98
C LYS A 610 -18.89 20.88 47.54
N GLU A 611 -19.92 20.38 46.81
CA GLU A 611 -20.63 19.07 46.74
C GLU A 611 -21.63 18.99 45.54
N SER A 612 -22.23 17.82 45.30
CA SER A 612 -23.14 17.41 44.20
C SER A 612 -24.63 17.33 44.57
N THR A 613 -25.58 17.56 43.63
CA THR A 613 -27.03 17.25 43.80
C THR A 613 -27.78 16.82 42.52
N ILE A 614 -28.80 15.98 42.74
CA ILE A 614 -29.68 15.18 41.83
C ILE A 614 -30.96 15.96 41.44
N VAL A 615 -31.60 15.68 40.29
CA VAL A 615 -33.01 16.03 40.01
C VAL A 615 -33.79 14.87 39.36
N ASN A 616 -35.00 14.64 39.88
CA ASN A 616 -36.02 13.63 39.53
C ASN A 616 -36.98 14.10 38.40
N TYR A 617 -37.60 13.14 37.71
CA TYR A 617 -38.77 13.31 36.83
C TYR A 617 -40.00 12.68 37.51
N ASP A 618 -41.15 13.36 37.46
CA ASP A 618 -42.44 12.77 37.08
C ASP A 618 -43.58 13.82 36.93
N ASP A 619 -44.49 13.46 36.02
CA ASP A 619 -45.88 13.89 35.75
C ASP A 619 -46.22 15.22 35.03
N ALA A 620 -46.82 15.09 33.82
CA ALA A 620 -48.08 15.75 33.42
C ALA A 620 -48.65 15.27 32.05
N GLN A 621 -49.68 14.42 32.15
CA GLN A 621 -50.95 14.28 31.38
C GLN A 621 -51.06 14.30 29.83
N GLU A 622 -51.78 13.27 29.36
CA GLU A 622 -52.39 13.03 28.04
C GLU A 622 -53.40 14.09 27.58
N LYS A 623 -53.43 14.35 26.25
CA LYS A 623 -54.60 14.92 25.56
C LYS A 623 -54.82 14.18 24.23
N GLN A 624 -56.02 13.65 24.05
CA GLN A 624 -56.47 12.82 22.92
C GLN A 624 -56.85 13.72 21.72
N SER A 625 -56.24 13.53 20.53
CA SER A 625 -56.62 14.24 19.28
C SER A 625 -57.32 13.33 18.27
N ASN A 626 -58.19 13.93 17.44
CA ASN A 626 -59.19 13.25 16.62
C ASN A 626 -58.64 13.01 15.20
N PRO A 627 -58.56 11.76 14.70
CA PRO A 627 -57.73 11.39 13.53
C PRO A 627 -58.13 12.05 12.20
N ILE A 628 -59.35 12.56 12.05
CA ILE A 628 -59.80 13.22 10.80
C ILE A 628 -59.29 14.67 10.70
N SER A 629 -59.16 15.40 11.82
CA SER A 629 -58.63 16.76 11.80
C SER A 629 -57.14 16.77 11.45
N ASP A 630 -56.41 15.77 11.94
CA ASP A 630 -54.96 15.69 11.82
C ASP A 630 -54.55 15.31 10.38
N ILE A 631 -55.34 14.47 9.71
CA ILE A 631 -55.17 14.15 8.28
C ILE A 631 -55.44 15.37 7.38
N LEU A 632 -56.46 16.16 7.69
CA LEU A 632 -56.80 17.39 6.94
C LEU A 632 -55.76 18.50 7.17
N GLU A 633 -55.09 18.52 8.33
CA GLU A 633 -53.98 19.43 8.61
C GLU A 633 -52.67 19.04 7.91
N MET A 634 -52.42 17.75 7.68
CA MET A 634 -51.22 17.26 6.98
C MET A 634 -51.22 17.54 5.47
N ALA A 635 -52.38 17.82 4.87
CA ALA A 635 -52.52 18.09 3.43
C ALA A 635 -52.50 19.59 3.07
N LYS A 636 -52.13 20.49 4.00
CA LYS A 636 -52.18 21.96 3.85
C LYS A 636 -51.64 22.51 2.51
N PRO A 637 -50.53 22.01 1.92
CA PRO A 637 -49.99 22.54 0.66
C PRO A 637 -50.76 22.11 -0.60
N GLU A 638 -51.49 20.99 -0.55
CA GLU A 638 -52.09 20.35 -1.73
C GLU A 638 -53.61 20.52 -1.81
N ARG A 639 -54.22 21.19 -0.82
CA ARG A 639 -55.66 21.49 -0.74
C ARG A 639 -56.21 22.16 -1.99
N ILE A 640 -55.42 23.02 -2.64
CA ILE A 640 -55.82 23.72 -3.87
C ILE A 640 -55.90 22.73 -5.04
N TRP A 641 -54.95 21.82 -5.17
CA TRP A 641 -54.91 20.81 -6.26
C TRP A 641 -55.97 19.73 -6.09
N ILE A 642 -56.24 19.31 -4.85
CA ILE A 642 -57.35 18.38 -4.53
C ILE A 642 -58.70 19.04 -4.82
N SER A 643 -58.87 20.31 -4.45
CA SER A 643 -60.11 21.06 -4.72
C SER A 643 -60.31 21.31 -6.22
N VAL A 644 -59.24 21.64 -6.95
CA VAL A 644 -59.25 21.79 -8.42
C VAL A 644 -59.54 20.44 -9.10
N GLY A 645 -58.96 19.33 -8.63
CA GLY A 645 -59.23 17.99 -9.13
C GLY A 645 -60.67 17.52 -8.89
N CYS A 646 -61.24 17.81 -7.71
CA CYS A 646 -62.65 17.53 -7.42
C CYS A 646 -63.61 18.42 -8.23
N LEU A 647 -63.29 19.70 -8.44
CA LEU A 647 -64.04 20.61 -9.30
C LEU A 647 -63.98 20.19 -10.78
N LEU A 648 -62.81 19.76 -11.28
CA LEU A 648 -62.66 19.21 -12.64
C LEU A 648 -63.43 17.90 -12.79
N MET A 649 -63.41 17.01 -11.79
CA MET A 649 -64.20 15.77 -11.82
C MET A 649 -65.70 16.04 -11.82
N LEU A 650 -66.18 17.02 -11.05
CA LEU A 650 -67.58 17.45 -11.05
C LEU A 650 -67.99 18.12 -12.37
N MET A 651 -67.10 18.88 -13.02
CA MET A 651 -67.35 19.44 -14.35
C MET A 651 -67.36 18.38 -15.45
N ILE A 652 -66.47 17.37 -15.36
CA ILE A 652 -66.41 16.25 -16.32
C ILE A 652 -67.62 15.32 -16.16
N THR A 653 -68.04 15.02 -14.93
CA THR A 653 -69.27 14.22 -14.68
C THR A 653 -70.54 15.00 -15.00
N GLY A 654 -70.58 16.31 -14.77
CA GLY A 654 -71.71 17.17 -15.15
C GLY A 654 -71.87 17.34 -16.67
N ALA A 655 -70.77 17.40 -17.42
CA ALA A 655 -70.78 17.53 -18.88
C ALA A 655 -71.21 16.23 -19.60
N ILE A 656 -71.07 15.06 -18.95
CA ILE A 656 -71.46 13.75 -19.52
C ILE A 656 -72.98 13.49 -19.41
N CYS A 657 -73.70 14.24 -18.57
CA CYS A 657 -75.14 14.05 -18.38
C CYS A 657 -76.05 14.89 -19.31
N VAL A 658 -75.50 15.74 -20.17
CA VAL A 658 -76.29 16.51 -21.15
C VAL A 658 -75.63 16.43 -22.51
N LEU A 659 -75.96 15.40 -23.29
CA LEU A 659 -76.11 15.42 -24.76
C LEU A 659 -76.40 13.99 -25.25
N PRO A 660 -77.51 13.74 -25.97
CA PRO A 660 -77.85 12.40 -26.42
C PRO A 660 -77.08 12.03 -27.70
N SER A 661 -76.58 10.78 -27.69
CA SER A 661 -76.58 9.85 -28.82
C SER A 661 -75.65 10.10 -30.03
N ILE A 662 -74.99 9.00 -30.46
CA ILE A 662 -74.55 8.66 -31.85
C ILE A 662 -73.03 8.57 -32.15
N PHE A 663 -72.10 8.49 -31.18
CA PHE A 663 -70.67 8.21 -31.53
C PHE A 663 -69.92 7.19 -30.66
N GLN A 664 -70.61 6.17 -30.14
CA GLN A 664 -70.07 5.33 -29.06
C GLN A 664 -69.39 4.00 -29.41
N VAL A 665 -69.22 3.62 -30.67
CA VAL A 665 -68.62 2.28 -30.95
C VAL A 665 -67.10 2.32 -31.12
N ASN A 666 -66.53 3.37 -31.72
CA ASN A 666 -65.07 3.44 -31.96
C ASN A 666 -64.27 3.98 -30.77
N VAL A 667 -64.87 4.84 -29.94
CA VAL A 667 -64.20 5.39 -28.75
C VAL A 667 -64.16 4.36 -27.62
N MET A 668 -65.19 3.54 -27.48
CA MET A 668 -65.27 2.53 -26.42
C MET A 668 -64.28 1.38 -26.62
N THR A 669 -63.99 1.00 -27.87
CA THR A 669 -62.99 -0.03 -28.19
C THR A 669 -61.56 0.46 -27.92
N PHE A 670 -61.27 1.73 -28.20
CA PHE A 670 -59.97 2.34 -27.89
C PHE A 670 -59.75 2.48 -26.38
N LEU A 671 -60.79 2.85 -25.64
CA LEU A 671 -60.74 2.92 -24.18
C LEU A 671 -60.52 1.55 -23.54
N ILE A 672 -61.23 0.50 -23.97
CA ILE A 672 -61.07 -0.86 -23.40
C ILE A 672 -59.66 -1.44 -23.64
N CYS A 673 -59.08 -1.23 -24.84
CA CYS A 673 -57.71 -1.65 -25.12
C CYS A 673 -56.68 -0.85 -24.31
N PHE A 674 -56.94 0.44 -24.07
CA PHE A 674 -56.08 1.29 -23.22
C PHE A 674 -56.16 0.88 -21.75
N THR A 675 -57.34 0.54 -21.22
CA THR A 675 -57.47 0.02 -19.85
C THR A 675 -56.81 -1.35 -19.68
N TYR A 676 -56.85 -2.22 -20.69
CA TYR A 676 -56.16 -3.52 -20.64
C TYR A 676 -54.64 -3.37 -20.67
N PHE A 677 -54.10 -2.44 -21.46
CA PHE A 677 -52.66 -2.17 -21.51
C PHE A 677 -52.15 -1.57 -20.19
N VAL A 678 -52.91 -0.63 -19.61
CA VAL A 678 -52.60 -0.01 -18.31
C VAL A 678 -52.72 -1.03 -17.16
N LEU A 679 -53.71 -1.93 -17.18
CA LEU A 679 -53.86 -2.97 -16.16
C LEU A 679 -52.78 -4.06 -16.26
N PHE A 680 -52.31 -4.41 -17.46
CA PHE A 680 -51.22 -5.38 -17.65
C PHE A 680 -49.86 -4.81 -17.20
N ASP A 681 -49.60 -3.53 -17.44
CA ASP A 681 -48.42 -2.82 -16.90
C ASP A 681 -48.49 -2.66 -15.37
N ILE A 682 -49.67 -2.40 -14.79
CA ILE A 682 -49.85 -2.31 -13.34
C ILE A 682 -49.61 -3.66 -12.65
N VAL A 683 -50.05 -4.79 -13.24
CA VAL A 683 -49.87 -6.13 -12.65
C VAL A 683 -48.42 -6.63 -12.75
N ILE A 684 -47.72 -6.39 -13.87
CA ILE A 684 -46.28 -6.69 -13.99
C ILE A 684 -45.44 -5.79 -13.06
N THR A 685 -45.87 -4.55 -12.84
CA THR A 685 -45.20 -3.63 -11.90
C THR A 685 -45.48 -4.01 -10.43
N PHE A 686 -46.65 -4.55 -10.09
CA PHE A 686 -46.97 -4.94 -8.69
C PHE A 686 -46.22 -6.21 -8.24
N GLN A 687 -46.01 -7.20 -9.11
CA GLN A 687 -45.18 -8.38 -8.80
C GLN A 687 -43.68 -8.09 -8.80
N ALA A 688 -43.23 -7.03 -9.49
CA ALA A 688 -41.84 -6.56 -9.45
C ALA A 688 -41.51 -5.72 -8.19
N VAL A 689 -42.51 -5.14 -7.52
CA VAL A 689 -42.33 -4.26 -6.34
C VAL A 689 -42.36 -5.02 -5.00
N GLN A 690 -42.92 -6.23 -4.92
CA GLN A 690 -42.85 -7.03 -3.67
C GLN A 690 -41.51 -7.75 -3.45
N ASN A 691 -40.59 -7.76 -4.42
CA ASN A 691 -39.29 -8.45 -4.31
C ASN A 691 -38.05 -7.56 -4.54
N LYS A 692 -38.19 -6.24 -4.52
CA LYS A 692 -37.06 -5.31 -4.49
C LYS A 692 -37.37 -4.19 -3.49
N GLY A 693 -36.58 -4.11 -2.42
CA GLY A 693 -36.53 -2.88 -1.64
C GLY A 693 -36.20 -1.72 -2.58
N SER A 694 -37.01 -0.67 -2.54
CA SER A 694 -36.77 0.52 -3.36
C SER A 694 -35.52 1.26 -2.89
N PRO A 695 -34.77 1.94 -3.78
CA PRO A 695 -33.79 2.94 -3.36
C PRO A 695 -34.52 4.09 -2.67
N THR A 696 -33.88 4.72 -1.69
CA THR A 696 -34.40 5.91 -1.02
C THR A 696 -34.69 7.02 -2.03
N ASN A 697 -35.94 7.46 -2.11
CA ASN A 697 -36.37 8.54 -3.01
C ASN A 697 -35.87 9.92 -2.50
N ASP A 698 -35.87 10.92 -3.37
CA ASP A 698 -35.36 12.27 -3.06
C ASP A 698 -36.18 12.99 -1.97
N ALA A 699 -37.41 12.53 -1.71
CA ALA A 699 -38.24 12.98 -0.59
C ALA A 699 -37.69 12.51 0.78
N ALA A 700 -37.19 11.27 0.89
CA ALA A 700 -36.58 10.75 2.11
C ALA A 700 -35.23 11.42 2.44
N ARG A 701 -34.47 11.81 1.40
CA ARG A 701 -33.23 12.60 1.56
C ARG A 701 -33.49 14.06 1.93
N LYS A 702 -34.62 14.63 1.52
CA LYS A 702 -35.04 15.99 1.86
C LYS A 702 -35.56 16.08 3.31
N TYR A 703 -36.35 15.10 3.76
CA TYR A 703 -36.86 15.00 5.13
C TYR A 703 -35.76 14.77 6.19
N ALA A 704 -34.77 13.92 5.89
CA ALA A 704 -33.63 13.69 6.81
C ALA A 704 -32.73 14.93 6.99
N ARG A 705 -32.64 15.81 5.98
CA ARG A 705 -31.86 17.07 6.02
C ARG A 705 -32.58 18.23 6.71
N GLU A 706 -33.88 18.08 6.99
CA GLU A 706 -34.68 19.07 7.75
C GLU A 706 -34.59 18.86 9.28
N MET A 707 -33.97 17.76 9.74
CA MET A 707 -33.80 17.42 11.17
C MET A 707 -32.35 17.57 11.71
N GLY A 708 -31.37 17.96 10.88
CA GLY A 708 -29.95 18.12 11.24
C GLY A 708 -29.05 18.45 10.04
N LYS A 709 -27.78 18.87 10.27
CA LYS A 709 -26.86 19.52 9.29
C LYS A 709 -26.90 18.93 7.88
N SER A 710 -26.92 19.84 6.90
CA SER A 710 -27.17 19.62 5.47
C SER A 710 -26.20 18.71 4.70
N THR A 711 -25.20 18.13 5.36
CA THR A 711 -24.13 17.32 4.73
C THR A 711 -24.12 15.84 5.15
N ASP A 712 -25.00 15.40 6.06
CA ASP A 712 -25.09 14.00 6.53
C ASP A 712 -26.05 13.15 5.67
N ASP A 713 -25.88 11.82 5.66
CA ASP A 713 -26.75 10.89 4.94
C ASP A 713 -27.96 10.42 5.79
N ALA A 714 -29.03 9.98 5.13
CA ALA A 714 -30.29 9.64 5.80
C ALA A 714 -30.20 8.39 6.71
N GLY A 715 -29.11 7.62 6.64
CA GLY A 715 -28.94 6.38 7.40
C GLY A 715 -28.52 6.61 8.86
N HIS A 716 -27.64 7.58 9.12
CA HIS A 716 -27.15 7.88 10.47
C HIS A 716 -28.18 8.53 11.38
N ILE A 717 -29.02 9.41 10.82
CA ILE A 717 -30.07 10.12 11.55
C ILE A 717 -31.16 9.14 12.02
N ILE A 718 -31.50 8.16 11.18
CA ILE A 718 -32.46 7.10 11.51
C ILE A 718 -31.86 6.09 12.50
N GLY A 719 -30.56 5.78 12.40
CA GLY A 719 -29.85 4.91 13.35
C GLY A 719 -29.83 5.43 14.80
N ASN A 720 -29.64 6.74 14.99
CA ASN A 720 -29.68 7.37 16.31
C ASN A 720 -31.10 7.47 16.91
N GLN A 721 -32.12 7.66 16.08
CA GLN A 721 -33.53 7.70 16.54
C GLN A 721 -34.14 6.30 16.73
N LEU A 722 -33.65 5.27 16.05
CA LEU A 722 -34.05 3.87 16.28
C LEU A 722 -33.39 3.22 17.51
N GLY A 723 -32.75 4.02 18.36
CA GLY A 723 -32.17 3.56 19.61
C GLY A 723 -30.84 2.82 19.44
N GLY A 724 -30.16 3.02 18.31
CA GLY A 724 -28.70 3.04 18.33
C GLY A 724 -28.27 4.19 19.22
N THR A 725 -28.30 3.99 20.55
CA THR A 725 -27.44 4.79 21.40
C THR A 725 -26.03 4.39 21.03
N GLY A 726 -25.30 5.32 20.43
CA GLY A 726 -23.86 5.43 20.56
C GLY A 726 -23.37 5.52 22.02
N ARG A 727 -24.16 5.13 23.04
CA ARG A 727 -23.84 4.86 24.46
C ARG A 727 -24.94 4.03 25.20
N SER A 728 -25.18 2.73 24.95
CA SER A 728 -25.79 1.75 25.93
C SER A 728 -26.00 0.33 25.37
N LEU A 729 -25.84 -0.69 26.25
CA LEU A 729 -25.96 -2.15 26.05
C LEU A 729 -27.42 -2.66 25.89
N TYR A 730 -27.99 -2.65 24.68
CA TYR A 730 -29.21 -3.40 24.35
C TYR A 730 -29.06 -4.12 23.02
N ASN A 731 -29.12 -5.45 23.02
CA ASN A 731 -29.45 -6.33 21.88
C ASN A 731 -29.12 -7.79 22.26
N ILE A 732 -29.98 -8.42 23.07
CA ILE A 732 -29.79 -9.83 23.43
C ILE A 732 -30.42 -10.74 22.36
N PHE A 733 -31.49 -10.30 21.67
CA PHE A 733 -32.14 -11.05 20.61
C PHE A 733 -31.97 -10.43 19.20
N PRO A 734 -31.86 -11.25 18.13
CA PRO A 734 -31.54 -10.78 16.79
C PRO A 734 -32.66 -9.93 16.17
N GLN A 735 -32.26 -8.85 15.51
CA GLN A 735 -33.16 -7.86 14.92
C GLN A 735 -33.60 -8.29 13.51
N SER A 736 -34.92 -8.39 13.29
CA SER A 736 -35.53 -8.51 11.97
C SER A 736 -36.63 -7.45 11.81
N PRO A 737 -36.73 -6.77 10.66
CA PRO A 737 -37.60 -5.62 10.47
C PRO A 737 -39.11 -5.89 10.45
N ASN A 738 -39.55 -7.16 10.59
CA ASN A 738 -40.96 -7.54 10.45
C ASN A 738 -41.60 -8.16 11.72
N ILE A 739 -41.03 -7.97 12.92
CA ILE A 739 -41.52 -8.62 14.16
C ILE A 739 -41.98 -7.57 15.19
N ASN A 740 -43.16 -7.79 15.78
CA ASN A 740 -43.78 -6.94 16.80
C ASN A 740 -42.92 -6.87 18.08
N ARG A 741 -42.34 -5.69 18.38
CA ARG A 741 -41.43 -5.42 19.52
C ARG A 741 -42.09 -5.50 20.91
N GLY A 742 -43.41 -5.48 21.01
CA GLY A 742 -44.12 -5.24 22.28
C GLY A 742 -43.91 -6.31 23.36
N ALA A 743 -43.84 -7.58 22.95
CA ALA A 743 -43.64 -8.74 23.82
C ALA A 743 -42.19 -9.26 23.84
N TRP A 744 -41.24 -8.43 23.39
CA TRP A 744 -39.80 -8.72 23.46
C TRP A 744 -39.10 -7.69 24.34
N SER A 745 -39.50 -6.42 24.20
CA SER A 745 -38.94 -5.32 24.99
C SER A 745 -39.26 -5.41 26.48
N ARG A 746 -40.39 -6.04 26.85
CA ARG A 746 -40.80 -6.20 28.25
C ARG A 746 -39.93 -7.25 28.95
N GLU A 747 -39.62 -8.33 28.25
CA GLU A 747 -38.88 -9.50 28.70
C GLU A 747 -37.37 -9.23 28.74
N GLU A 748 -36.83 -8.49 27.76
CA GLU A 748 -35.45 -7.97 27.81
C GLU A 748 -35.23 -7.02 29.01
N LYS A 749 -36.23 -6.21 29.35
CA LYS A 749 -36.20 -5.34 30.53
C LYS A 749 -36.24 -6.15 31.83
N GLU A 750 -37.03 -7.22 31.89
CA GLU A 750 -37.08 -8.10 33.07
C GLU A 750 -35.76 -8.84 33.30
N ILE A 751 -35.17 -9.43 32.27
CA ILE A 751 -33.86 -10.11 32.36
C ILE A 751 -32.78 -9.13 32.82
N ARG A 752 -32.76 -7.92 32.25
CA ARG A 752 -31.83 -6.87 32.64
C ARG A 752 -32.03 -6.45 34.11
N ASN A 753 -33.27 -6.24 34.54
CA ASN A 753 -33.54 -5.86 35.93
C ASN A 753 -33.09 -6.96 36.90
N LEU A 754 -33.25 -8.23 36.54
CA LEU A 754 -32.72 -9.35 37.33
C LEU A 754 -31.19 -9.32 37.41
N VAL A 755 -30.48 -9.07 36.29
CA VAL A 755 -29.01 -8.97 36.23
C VAL A 755 -28.49 -7.74 36.99
N LEU A 756 -29.18 -6.60 36.92
CA LEU A 756 -28.76 -5.37 37.59
C LEU A 756 -29.03 -5.41 39.10
N THR A 757 -30.08 -6.10 39.52
CA THR A 757 -30.45 -6.19 40.95
C THR A 757 -29.64 -7.25 41.68
N ASN A 758 -29.24 -8.33 41.01
CA ASN A 758 -28.50 -9.43 41.62
C ASN A 758 -27.02 -9.40 41.23
N LYS A 759 -26.14 -9.16 42.22
CA LYS A 759 -24.68 -9.11 42.05
C LYS A 759 -24.00 -10.47 41.84
N GLN A 760 -24.75 -11.48 41.39
CA GLN A 760 -24.28 -12.84 41.11
C GLN A 760 -24.68 -13.24 39.67
N PRO A 761 -23.89 -14.08 38.97
CA PRO A 761 -24.16 -14.47 37.60
C PRO A 761 -25.49 -15.24 37.47
N ILE A 762 -26.32 -14.84 36.52
CA ILE A 762 -27.60 -15.49 36.20
C ILE A 762 -27.39 -16.37 34.96
N GLU A 763 -27.86 -17.62 35.04
CA GLU A 763 -27.85 -18.52 33.89
C GLU A 763 -29.14 -18.32 33.07
N VAL A 764 -28.96 -18.00 31.78
CA VAL A 764 -30.05 -17.81 30.81
C VAL A 764 -29.90 -18.86 29.73
N ILE A 765 -30.85 -19.80 29.67
CA ILE A 765 -30.89 -20.85 28.66
C ILE A 765 -32.00 -20.51 27.66
N VAL A 766 -31.63 -20.41 26.39
CA VAL A 766 -32.56 -20.11 25.29
C VAL A 766 -32.67 -21.34 24.39
N GLN A 767 -33.88 -21.83 24.17
CA GLN A 767 -34.16 -22.96 23.28
C GLN A 767 -34.99 -22.48 22.10
N LEU A 768 -34.40 -22.59 20.90
CA LEU A 768 -35.03 -22.23 19.63
C LEU A 768 -35.60 -23.51 18.99
N TYR A 769 -36.90 -23.52 18.71
CA TYR A 769 -37.56 -24.63 18.01
C TYR A 769 -37.69 -24.28 16.53
N TYR A 770 -37.14 -25.15 15.69
CA TYR A 770 -37.24 -25.05 14.23
C TYR A 770 -38.15 -26.18 13.74
N PRO A 771 -39.14 -25.89 12.88
CA PRO A 771 -40.05 -26.91 12.38
C PRO A 771 -39.35 -27.93 11.49
N THR A 772 -38.22 -27.56 10.85
CA THR A 772 -37.36 -28.47 10.09
C THR A 772 -35.88 -28.07 10.25
N PRO A 773 -34.93 -29.00 10.04
CA PRO A 773 -33.49 -28.71 10.12
C PRO A 773 -32.97 -27.74 9.05
N THR A 774 -33.74 -27.55 7.97
CA THR A 774 -33.41 -26.65 6.86
C THR A 774 -34.01 -25.25 7.03
N ALA A 775 -34.84 -25.05 8.05
CA ALA A 775 -35.45 -23.76 8.31
C ALA A 775 -34.40 -22.78 8.85
N THR A 776 -34.31 -21.61 8.21
CA THR A 776 -33.40 -20.53 8.64
C THR A 776 -33.99 -19.68 9.77
N ARG A 777 -35.21 -20.00 10.26
CA ARG A 777 -35.95 -19.24 11.27
C ARG A 777 -36.72 -20.17 12.23
N PRO A 778 -36.62 -19.98 13.56
CA PRO A 778 -37.40 -20.76 14.51
C PRO A 778 -38.86 -20.30 14.54
N ASN A 779 -39.80 -21.23 14.64
CA ASN A 779 -41.22 -20.92 14.73
C ASN A 779 -41.69 -20.70 16.18
N ARG A 780 -40.93 -21.21 17.15
CA ARG A 780 -41.13 -20.96 18.58
C ARG A 780 -39.78 -20.87 19.25
N PHE A 781 -39.69 -20.12 20.32
CA PHE A 781 -38.58 -20.26 21.24
C PHE A 781 -39.07 -20.16 22.67
N THR A 782 -38.27 -20.71 23.57
CA THR A 782 -38.50 -20.67 25.00
C THR A 782 -37.22 -20.19 25.64
N TYR A 783 -37.35 -19.53 26.78
CA TYR A 783 -36.20 -19.22 27.59
C TYR A 783 -36.47 -19.60 29.04
N ARG A 784 -35.40 -19.99 29.71
CA ARG A 784 -35.42 -20.37 31.11
C ARG A 784 -34.32 -19.59 31.80
N THR A 785 -34.67 -18.89 32.87
CA THR A 785 -33.72 -18.20 33.73
C THR A 785 -33.73 -18.85 35.09
N ALA A 786 -32.55 -19.12 35.64
CA ALA A 786 -32.39 -19.67 36.97
C ALA A 786 -31.62 -18.69 37.84
N TYR A 787 -32.18 -18.38 39.01
CA TYR A 787 -31.50 -17.62 40.04
C TYR A 787 -31.75 -18.31 41.38
N ASN A 788 -30.68 -18.65 42.11
CA ASN A 788 -30.71 -19.37 43.39
C ASN A 788 -31.65 -20.60 43.37
N ASN A 789 -31.49 -21.48 42.37
CA ASN A 789 -32.31 -22.69 42.16
C ASN A 789 -33.82 -22.48 41.96
N THR A 790 -34.29 -21.24 41.85
CA THR A 790 -35.68 -20.94 41.52
C THR A 790 -35.76 -20.64 40.03
N CYS A 791 -36.62 -21.36 39.31
CA CYS A 791 -36.60 -21.34 37.86
C CYS A 791 -37.89 -20.77 37.27
N ARG A 792 -37.76 -19.76 36.42
CA ARG A 792 -38.88 -19.20 35.64
C ARG A 792 -38.67 -19.49 34.16
N SER A 793 -39.73 -19.96 33.51
CA SER A 793 -39.77 -20.25 32.08
C SER A 793 -40.98 -19.58 31.45
N ALA A 794 -40.79 -18.97 30.29
CA ALA A 794 -41.88 -18.38 29.51
C ALA A 794 -41.83 -18.87 28.05
N ASN A 795 -43.01 -19.09 27.48
CA ASN A 795 -43.21 -19.40 26.07
C ASN A 795 -43.77 -18.16 25.39
N VAL A 796 -43.17 -17.74 24.28
CA VAL A 796 -43.64 -16.58 23.53
C VAL A 796 -44.08 -17.06 22.14
N PHE A 797 -45.35 -16.73 21.80
CA PHE A 797 -46.24 -17.24 20.74
C PHE A 797 -47.12 -18.44 21.14
N ASN A 798 -48.46 -18.40 21.06
CA ASN A 798 -49.44 -17.43 20.53
C ASN A 798 -50.80 -17.67 21.27
N PRO A 799 -51.87 -16.95 20.93
CA PRO A 799 -52.96 -17.70 20.28
C PRO A 799 -53.01 -17.40 18.78
#